data_AF-A0A1I6B146-F1
#
_entry.id   AF-A0A1I6B146-F1
#
_cell.length_a   1.000
_cell.length_b   1.000
_cell.length_c   1.000
_cell.angle_alpha   90.00
_cell.angle_beta   90.00
_cell.angle_gamma   90.00
#
_symmetry.space_group_name_H-M   'P 1'
#
loop_
_entity.id
_entity.type
_entity.pdbx_description
1 polymer ?
#
loop_
_entity_poly.entity_id
_entity_poly.type
_entity_poly.pdbx_seq_one_letter_code
_entity_poly.pdbx_strand_id
1 'polypeptide(L)'
;MRPLIPQISKTLFSKSLLFATTLGIALAAPGTGNTAAIGKGSTRASLGRPGVATSAMAEGTKARITVTFASAPASASSRIAPTLYNKSRVLQFEEDDSPISAYTDLLPLLKGGVRNGVSYPGLRFTDGCGRQRPYTAAVAINGRNTYNNSVWLDPGAQHDAGRLVWAQAQEMLDNGWDIENHSNLHTATDPVKQVSDLDALIADRLKGYKPTVHIVPTNFAGYPTAAFNAGYIAVSSASQGDNYPMLNTWDEKRVALSALPSPTTSFVYRRYQADQSSSETADAFLNRLKAVSDNLMAPGTNATEVYLQRVFSHGMTFSVLSGWLNYTQSIAQDRLWVTTLREFSEYRRVSAQVVKTEALSNNVLTIDLDYAALSPNTRFQNLTLLVNSAATITNISVTGADSASFNTTTKMVNVFRHQVAGTTTPTEPTPTPTPTPTPTPTPTPTPTPTPTPTPTPTPTPTPTPTACTGTGSLLREQWSNVNGKTISTVPTATAPTSSATIINFESPVQSGNNYGARVRGYICPPTSGAYTFWITADDDGALFLSPDTDPNRKVRIATCSGKTSSAYDFYRYPSQQSAPVQLQAGQRYYVEALHKQDKGNGYLAVAWQLPDGTRQQPVPGSSLVPWGTTTAARTSAASTFEAATLNQPNARRSEVQVYPNPVMGRNQRARVQFNLPEKGVAVLTLVNLKGELVRQLFAGAMEAGAQRSVELDAANLSEGIYIVHLVTPTEVVNYKVAFSH
;
A
#
# COMPACT_ATOMS: atom_id res chain seq x y z
N MET A 1 53.46 51.78 0.94
CA MET A 1 54.33 51.67 -0.25
C MET A 1 53.48 51.19 -1.42
N ARG A 2 53.31 52.02 -2.45
CA ARG A 2 53.05 51.58 -3.86
C ARG A 2 54.44 51.44 -4.55
N PRO A 3 54.63 50.88 -5.77
CA PRO A 3 53.69 50.64 -6.89
C PRO A 3 53.86 49.24 -7.57
N LEU A 4 53.07 48.81 -8.57
CA LEU A 4 53.32 49.03 -10.01
C LEU A 4 52.16 48.52 -10.89
N ILE A 5 51.86 49.28 -11.93
CA ILE A 5 51.01 49.01 -13.12
C ILE A 5 51.96 48.91 -14.34
N PRO A 6 51.61 48.19 -15.43
CA PRO A 6 51.29 48.84 -16.73
C PRO A 6 50.03 48.23 -17.41
N GLN A 7 49.01 48.98 -17.87
CA GLN A 7 48.85 49.70 -19.17
C GLN A 7 49.06 48.76 -20.39
N ILE A 8 48.15 48.62 -21.38
CA ILE A 8 47.91 49.55 -22.52
C ILE A 8 46.66 49.16 -23.38
N SER A 9 45.90 50.19 -23.81
CA SER A 9 45.09 50.49 -25.06
C SER A 9 44.19 49.45 -25.76
N LYS A 10 42.88 49.65 -26.07
CA LYS A 10 42.08 50.66 -26.84
C LYS A 10 42.22 50.65 -28.39
N THR A 11 41.10 50.35 -29.08
CA THR A 11 40.56 50.92 -30.35
C THR A 11 39.14 50.34 -30.57
N LEU A 12 37.97 51.04 -30.62
CA LEU A 12 37.37 52.14 -31.42
C LEU A 12 36.76 51.76 -32.79
N PHE A 13 35.61 52.38 -33.08
CA PHE A 13 34.67 52.38 -34.25
C PHE A 13 33.41 51.50 -34.14
N SER A 14 32.19 51.87 -34.59
CA SER A 14 31.31 53.08 -34.61
C SER A 14 30.13 52.76 -35.57
N LYS A 15 28.99 53.49 -35.45
CA LYS A 15 27.78 53.58 -36.34
C LYS A 15 26.70 52.52 -36.06
N SER A 16 25.50 52.82 -35.53
CA SER A 16 24.38 53.70 -35.94
C SER A 16 23.65 53.22 -37.22
N LEU A 17 22.39 52.74 -37.13
CA LEU A 17 21.16 53.42 -37.59
C LEU A 17 19.87 52.60 -37.36
N LEU A 18 18.78 53.33 -37.09
CA LEU A 18 17.35 53.00 -36.93
C LEU A 18 16.70 52.13 -38.03
N PHE A 19 15.63 51.40 -37.68
CA PHE A 19 14.25 51.66 -38.18
C PHE A 19 13.19 50.92 -37.33
N ALA A 20 12.08 51.61 -37.10
CA ALA A 20 10.88 51.15 -36.38
C ALA A 20 9.69 51.01 -37.34
N THR A 21 8.77 50.07 -37.07
CA THR A 21 7.31 50.14 -37.38
C THR A 21 6.62 48.94 -36.69
N THR A 22 5.87 49.13 -35.61
CA THR A 22 4.40 49.27 -35.50
C THR A 22 3.57 48.05 -35.90
N LEU A 23 2.88 47.42 -34.94
CA LEU A 23 1.56 46.83 -35.19
C LEU A 23 0.66 47.01 -33.96
N GLY A 24 -0.47 47.68 -34.18
CA GLY A 24 -1.42 48.12 -33.17
C GLY A 24 -2.49 47.10 -32.81
N ILE A 25 -3.04 47.34 -31.63
CA ILE A 25 -4.16 46.68 -30.96
C ILE A 25 -5.48 47.08 -31.63
N ALA A 26 -6.44 46.15 -31.74
CA ALA A 26 -7.84 46.48 -32.00
C ALA A 26 -8.75 45.82 -30.94
N LEU A 27 -9.46 46.66 -30.19
CA LEU A 27 -10.58 46.33 -29.30
C LEU A 27 -11.83 45.94 -30.12
N ALA A 28 -12.65 45.05 -29.57
CA ALA A 28 -14.01 44.81 -30.04
C ALA A 28 -15.03 45.16 -28.93
N ALA A 29 -16.07 45.92 -29.31
CA ALA A 29 -17.30 46.12 -28.54
C ALA A 29 -18.52 45.82 -29.47
N PRO A 30 -19.70 45.50 -28.92
CA PRO A 30 -20.75 44.79 -29.65
C PRO A 30 -21.89 45.69 -30.16
N GLY A 31 -22.63 45.19 -31.17
CA GLY A 31 -23.80 45.86 -31.74
C GLY A 31 -24.87 44.87 -32.23
N THR A 32 -26.07 45.11 -31.71
CA THR A 32 -27.42 44.54 -31.90
C THR A 32 -27.97 44.37 -33.33
N GLY A 33 -28.95 43.46 -33.51
CA GLY A 33 -30.21 43.81 -34.19
C GLY A 33 -30.77 42.98 -35.37
N ASN A 34 -31.69 42.05 -35.06
CA ASN A 34 -33.01 41.76 -35.69
C ASN A 34 -33.25 41.30 -37.16
N THR A 35 -33.98 40.15 -37.23
CA THR A 35 -35.17 39.77 -38.04
C THR A 35 -35.12 39.66 -39.57
N ALA A 36 -35.47 38.49 -40.12
CA ALA A 36 -36.80 38.19 -40.73
C ALA A 36 -36.81 36.83 -41.47
N ALA A 37 -37.95 36.13 -41.38
CA ALA A 37 -38.27 34.87 -42.05
C ALA A 37 -38.95 35.08 -43.41
N ILE A 38 -38.99 34.05 -44.27
CA ILE A 38 -40.11 33.57 -45.12
C ILE A 38 -39.60 32.38 -45.96
N GLY A 39 -40.44 31.34 -46.13
CA GLY A 39 -40.05 30.06 -46.76
C GLY A 39 -40.86 29.63 -48.00
N LYS A 40 -40.81 28.30 -48.22
CA LYS A 40 -41.55 27.40 -49.14
C LYS A 40 -40.92 27.09 -50.51
N GLY A 41 -40.85 25.78 -50.80
CA GLY A 41 -40.72 25.22 -52.16
C GLY A 41 -40.20 23.77 -52.19
N SER A 42 -41.11 22.79 -52.26
CA SER A 42 -40.86 21.35 -52.34
C SER A 42 -40.60 20.88 -53.78
N THR A 43 -39.67 19.94 -54.01
CA THR A 43 -39.88 18.75 -54.87
C THR A 43 -38.82 17.67 -54.62
N ARG A 44 -39.23 16.40 -54.78
CA ARG A 44 -38.63 15.15 -54.33
C ARG A 44 -38.05 14.38 -55.52
N ALA A 45 -36.81 13.86 -55.44
CA ALA A 45 -36.43 12.47 -55.75
C ALA A 45 -34.91 12.27 -55.95
N SER A 46 -34.32 11.48 -55.03
CA SER A 46 -33.36 10.38 -55.28
C SER A 46 -32.11 10.62 -56.12
N LEU A 47 -30.95 10.78 -55.46
CA LEU A 47 -29.67 10.16 -55.86
C LEU A 47 -28.81 9.95 -54.59
N GLY A 48 -28.07 8.84 -54.56
CA GLY A 48 -27.51 8.19 -53.36
C GLY A 48 -26.62 9.05 -52.47
N ARG A 49 -26.69 8.76 -51.16
CA ARG A 49 -25.90 9.36 -50.09
C ARG A 49 -24.42 8.98 -50.25
N PRO A 50 -23.49 9.92 -50.48
CA PRO A 50 -22.07 9.68 -50.29
C PRO A 50 -21.78 9.56 -48.79
N GLY A 51 -20.84 8.69 -48.45
CA GLY A 51 -20.51 8.31 -47.07
C GLY A 51 -20.35 9.49 -46.11
N VAL A 52 -21.00 9.37 -44.96
CA VAL A 52 -20.65 10.16 -43.80
C VAL A 52 -19.25 9.71 -43.38
N ALA A 53 -18.24 10.49 -43.75
CA ALA A 53 -16.97 10.46 -43.07
C ALA A 53 -17.26 10.72 -41.58
N THR A 54 -17.16 9.67 -40.77
CA THR A 54 -17.17 9.75 -39.32
C THR A 54 -16.06 10.72 -38.91
N SER A 55 -16.44 11.84 -38.32
CA SER A 55 -15.54 12.86 -37.79
C SER A 55 -14.54 12.21 -36.82
N ALA A 56 -13.28 12.16 -37.23
CA ALA A 56 -12.15 11.80 -36.40
C ALA A 56 -11.91 12.88 -35.34
N MET A 57 -12.64 12.80 -34.23
CA MET A 57 -12.45 13.62 -33.01
C MET A 57 -12.90 12.76 -31.80
N ALA A 58 -12.06 11.84 -31.30
CA ALA A 58 -12.19 11.21 -29.95
C ALA A 58 -11.08 10.18 -29.57
N GLU A 59 -9.91 10.16 -30.20
CA GLU A 59 -8.90 9.11 -29.90
C GLU A 59 -8.01 9.44 -28.69
N GLY A 60 -7.87 10.72 -28.31
CA GLY A 60 -6.92 11.15 -27.26
C GLY A 60 -7.37 10.91 -25.80
N THR A 61 -8.63 10.58 -25.54
CA THR A 61 -9.14 10.39 -24.15
C THR A 61 -9.30 8.94 -23.75
N LYS A 62 -9.08 7.99 -24.65
CA LYS A 62 -9.39 6.57 -24.41
C LYS A 62 -8.14 5.72 -24.24
N ALA A 63 -8.19 4.77 -23.32
CA ALA A 63 -7.21 3.69 -23.24
C ALA A 63 -7.92 2.34 -23.34
N ARG A 64 -7.27 1.38 -23.99
CA ARG A 64 -7.78 0.01 -24.15
C ARG A 64 -6.78 -1.00 -23.61
N ILE A 65 -7.26 -1.88 -22.75
CA ILE A 65 -6.53 -3.06 -22.26
C ILE A 65 -7.12 -4.28 -22.96
N THR A 66 -6.26 -5.09 -23.57
CA THR A 66 -6.64 -6.38 -24.17
C THR A 66 -5.97 -7.49 -23.39
N VAL A 67 -6.77 -8.38 -22.82
CA VAL A 67 -6.32 -9.53 -22.02
C VAL A 67 -6.62 -10.80 -22.80
N THR A 68 -5.57 -11.53 -23.18
CA THR A 68 -5.70 -12.82 -23.87
C THR A 68 -5.52 -13.96 -22.88
N PHE A 69 -6.47 -14.88 -22.88
CA PHE A 69 -6.45 -16.10 -22.08
C PHE A 69 -5.96 -17.30 -22.90
N ALA A 70 -5.36 -18.28 -22.21
CA ALA A 70 -4.92 -19.54 -22.83
C ALA A 70 -6.08 -20.32 -23.46
N SER A 71 -7.27 -20.20 -22.88
CA SER A 71 -8.53 -20.77 -23.37
C SER A 71 -9.68 -19.81 -23.06
N ALA A 72 -10.80 -19.96 -23.78
CA ALA A 72 -11.99 -19.15 -23.54
C ALA A 72 -12.47 -19.32 -22.09
N PRO A 73 -12.45 -18.26 -21.25
CA PRO A 73 -12.91 -18.38 -19.88
C PRO A 73 -14.45 -18.44 -19.82
N ALA A 74 -14.98 -19.16 -18.83
CA ALA A 74 -16.42 -19.15 -18.56
C ALA A 74 -16.93 -17.75 -18.16
N SER A 75 -16.09 -16.98 -17.46
CA SER A 75 -16.31 -15.57 -17.18
C SER A 75 -14.98 -14.86 -16.99
N ALA A 76 -14.92 -13.60 -17.40
CA ALA A 76 -13.82 -12.70 -17.13
C ALA A 76 -14.38 -11.29 -16.96
N SER A 77 -13.90 -10.59 -15.94
CA SER A 77 -14.26 -9.20 -15.66
C SER A 77 -13.03 -8.48 -15.10
N SER A 78 -13.13 -7.17 -14.91
CA SER A 78 -12.09 -6.41 -14.23
C SER A 78 -12.66 -5.35 -13.30
N ARG A 79 -11.91 -5.00 -12.26
CA ARG A 79 -12.23 -3.91 -11.35
C ARG A 79 -11.04 -2.97 -11.18
N ILE A 80 -11.31 -1.70 -10.96
CA ILE A 80 -10.28 -0.74 -10.52
C ILE A 80 -9.90 -1.10 -9.08
N ALA A 81 -8.61 -1.13 -8.78
CA ALA A 81 -8.10 -1.39 -7.45
C ALA A 81 -8.47 -0.23 -6.49
N PRO A 82 -8.56 -0.46 -5.17
CA PRO A 82 -8.81 0.62 -4.22
C PRO A 82 -7.71 1.69 -4.16
N THR A 83 -6.50 1.33 -4.57
CA THR A 83 -5.29 2.16 -4.57
C THR A 83 -4.43 1.85 -5.79
N LEU A 84 -3.60 2.81 -6.17
CA LEU A 84 -2.58 2.59 -7.19
C LEU A 84 -1.65 1.44 -6.74
N TYR A 85 -1.29 0.58 -7.69
CA TYR A 85 -0.48 -0.63 -7.48
C TYR A 85 -1.08 -1.67 -6.52
N ASN A 86 -2.37 -1.54 -6.19
CA ASN A 86 -3.08 -2.39 -5.25
C ASN A 86 -2.39 -2.46 -3.86
N LYS A 87 -1.79 -1.34 -3.43
CA LYS A 87 -1.14 -1.23 -2.11
C LYS A 87 -2.18 -1.18 -0.99
N SER A 88 -1.92 -1.90 0.10
CA SER A 88 -2.83 -1.92 1.24
C SER A 88 -2.58 -0.81 2.25
N ARG A 89 -1.49 -0.04 2.10
CA ARG A 89 -1.13 1.10 2.94
C ARG A 89 -0.75 2.31 2.12
N VAL A 90 -1.08 3.50 2.60
CA VAL A 90 -0.71 4.77 1.96
C VAL A 90 -0.07 5.69 2.99
N LEU A 91 1.10 6.23 2.68
CA LEU A 91 1.73 7.28 3.47
C LEU A 91 1.84 8.53 2.60
N GLN A 92 1.32 9.63 3.11
CA GLN A 92 1.48 10.95 2.50
C GLN A 92 2.35 11.79 3.40
N PHE A 93 3.42 12.34 2.84
CA PHE A 93 4.33 13.22 3.56
C PHE A 93 4.51 14.54 2.83
N GLU A 94 4.50 15.63 3.59
CA GLU A 94 4.72 16.99 3.12
C GLU A 94 5.66 17.75 4.06
N GLU A 95 6.44 18.69 3.52
CA GLU A 95 7.09 19.72 4.33
C GLU A 95 6.41 21.07 4.13
N ASP A 96 6.18 21.80 5.22
CA ASP A 96 5.52 23.10 5.25
C ASP A 96 6.53 24.25 5.29
N ASP A 97 6.11 25.42 4.78
CA ASP A 97 6.86 26.68 4.75
C ASP A 97 8.04 26.76 3.77
N SER A 98 8.01 26.01 2.66
CA SER A 98 9.08 26.06 1.65
C SER A 98 10.51 25.74 2.17
N PRO A 99 10.74 24.78 3.07
CA PRO A 99 12.05 24.59 3.67
C PRO A 99 13.02 23.98 2.64
N ILE A 100 14.26 24.45 2.63
CA ILE A 100 15.29 23.96 1.71
C ILE A 100 15.58 22.46 1.90
N SER A 101 15.31 21.91 3.10
CA SER A 101 15.44 20.49 3.43
C SER A 101 14.60 19.59 2.51
N ALA A 102 13.46 20.05 2.02
CA ALA A 102 12.63 19.27 1.11
C ALA A 102 13.42 18.88 -0.16
N TYR A 103 14.32 19.77 -0.60
CA TYR A 103 15.17 19.57 -1.75
C TYR A 103 16.54 18.96 -1.38
N THR A 104 17.23 19.45 -0.35
CA THR A 104 18.60 19.00 -0.04
C THR A 104 18.66 17.68 0.70
N ASP A 105 17.60 17.33 1.42
CA ASP A 105 17.58 16.20 2.34
C ASP A 105 16.54 15.16 1.89
N LEU A 106 15.29 15.55 1.73
CA LEU A 106 14.20 14.61 1.43
C LEU A 106 14.25 14.11 -0.01
N LEU A 107 14.39 14.98 -1.02
CA LEU A 107 14.47 14.56 -2.43
C LEU A 107 15.56 13.50 -2.70
N PRO A 108 16.84 13.69 -2.34
CA PRO A 108 17.86 12.67 -2.57
C PRO A 108 17.66 11.41 -1.72
N LEU A 109 17.03 11.49 -0.55
CA LEU A 109 16.66 10.31 0.24
C LEU A 109 15.59 9.46 -0.47
N LEU A 110 14.57 10.10 -1.04
CA LEU A 110 13.46 9.38 -1.69
C LEU A 110 13.83 8.91 -3.11
N LYS A 111 14.37 9.80 -3.94
CA LYS A 111 14.72 9.50 -5.34
C LYS A 111 16.01 8.68 -5.47
N GLY A 112 16.93 8.87 -4.52
CA GLY A 112 18.32 8.49 -4.66
C GLY A 112 19.15 9.64 -5.22
N GLY A 113 20.44 9.65 -4.93
CA GLY A 113 21.35 10.74 -5.27
C GLY A 113 22.51 10.86 -4.29
N VAL A 114 23.27 11.94 -4.38
CA VAL A 114 24.39 12.20 -3.48
C VAL A 114 24.03 13.37 -2.56
N ARG A 115 24.20 13.17 -1.26
CA ARG A 115 24.07 14.22 -0.24
C ARG A 115 25.35 14.24 0.59
N ASN A 116 26.00 15.40 0.68
CA ASN A 116 27.27 15.59 1.41
C ASN A 116 28.33 14.51 1.09
N GLY A 117 28.42 14.11 -0.19
CA GLY A 117 29.35 13.07 -0.64
C GLY A 117 28.91 11.62 -0.38
N VAL A 118 27.79 11.40 0.32
CA VAL A 118 27.22 10.07 0.57
C VAL A 118 26.16 9.76 -0.48
N SER A 119 26.29 8.58 -1.13
CA SER A 119 25.31 8.10 -2.10
C SER A 119 24.14 7.39 -1.40
N TYR A 120 22.92 7.75 -1.77
CA TYR A 120 21.68 7.14 -1.32
C TYR A 120 21.00 6.44 -2.50
N PRO A 121 20.58 5.17 -2.37
CA PRO A 121 19.95 4.42 -3.46
C PRO A 121 18.51 4.88 -3.77
N GLY A 122 17.94 5.70 -2.90
CA GLY A 122 16.52 6.06 -2.92
C GLY A 122 15.64 5.03 -2.23
N LEU A 123 14.49 5.48 -1.75
CA LEU A 123 13.48 4.61 -1.15
C LEU A 123 12.45 4.20 -2.22
N ARG A 124 12.10 2.92 -2.24
CA ARG A 124 11.39 2.27 -3.34
C ARG A 124 10.27 1.36 -2.84
N PHE A 125 9.22 1.29 -3.64
CA PHE A 125 8.24 0.20 -3.66
C PHE A 125 8.10 -0.28 -5.11
N THR A 126 7.52 -1.46 -5.35
CA THR A 126 7.22 -1.92 -6.70
C THR A 126 5.83 -1.50 -7.13
N ASP A 127 5.60 -1.34 -8.43
CA ASP A 127 4.26 -1.15 -8.98
C ASP A 127 3.39 -2.42 -8.96
N GLY A 128 3.86 -3.49 -8.30
CA GLY A 128 3.28 -4.85 -8.24
C GLY A 128 3.36 -5.61 -9.56
N CYS A 129 4.00 -5.02 -10.58
CA CYS A 129 4.32 -5.65 -11.86
C CYS A 129 5.84 -5.76 -12.08
N GLY A 130 6.63 -5.64 -11.01
CA GLY A 130 8.08 -5.84 -11.01
C GLY A 130 8.90 -4.58 -11.27
N ARG A 131 8.29 -3.41 -11.53
CA ARG A 131 9.02 -2.16 -11.73
C ARG A 131 9.11 -1.38 -10.42
N GLN A 132 10.33 -0.98 -10.05
CA GLN A 132 10.58 -0.13 -8.89
C GLN A 132 10.09 1.31 -9.13
N ARG A 133 9.49 1.91 -8.11
CA ARG A 133 8.98 3.28 -8.09
C ARG A 133 9.59 4.03 -6.89
N PRO A 134 10.10 5.25 -7.09
CA PRO A 134 10.57 6.07 -5.98
C PRO A 134 9.40 6.49 -5.10
N TYR A 135 9.68 6.69 -3.81
CA TYR A 135 8.79 7.42 -2.93
C TYR A 135 8.67 8.87 -3.44
N THR A 136 7.50 9.47 -3.28
CA THR A 136 7.27 10.89 -3.59
C THR A 136 6.66 11.59 -2.38
N ALA A 137 6.86 12.90 -2.31
CA ALA A 137 6.36 13.76 -1.25
C ALA A 137 5.94 15.11 -1.85
N ALA A 138 5.40 15.99 -1.01
CA ALA A 138 5.02 17.34 -1.42
C ALA A 138 5.78 18.39 -0.59
N VAL A 139 5.77 19.63 -1.07
CA VAL A 139 6.15 20.80 -0.29
C VAL A 139 5.09 21.88 -0.42
N ALA A 140 4.65 22.40 0.72
CA ALA A 140 3.75 23.54 0.78
C ALA A 140 4.58 24.81 0.73
N ILE A 141 4.28 25.71 -0.21
CA ILE A 141 5.07 26.93 -0.40
C ILE A 141 4.29 28.21 -0.11
N ASN A 142 4.99 29.17 0.50
CA ASN A 142 4.53 30.54 0.69
C ASN A 142 4.90 31.40 -0.53
N GLY A 143 4.08 32.41 -0.84
CA GLY A 143 4.32 33.28 -1.99
C GLY A 143 5.27 34.44 -1.74
N ARG A 144 5.05 35.15 -0.63
CA ARG A 144 5.70 36.40 -0.29
C ARG A 144 5.99 36.52 1.19
N ASN A 145 7.00 37.31 1.48
CA ASN A 145 7.44 37.58 2.84
C ASN A 145 6.51 38.56 3.54
N THR A 146 6.04 38.19 4.74
CA THR A 146 5.08 38.99 5.51
C THR A 146 5.67 40.32 6.01
N TYR A 147 6.99 40.43 6.13
CA TYR A 147 7.69 41.61 6.65
C TYR A 147 8.02 42.65 5.56
N ASN A 148 8.48 42.21 4.38
CA ASN A 148 8.97 43.11 3.33
C ASN A 148 8.28 42.92 1.96
N ASN A 149 7.31 42.00 1.86
CA ASN A 149 6.53 41.69 0.66
C ASN A 149 7.35 41.19 -0.56
N SER A 150 8.62 40.79 -0.37
CA SER A 150 9.42 40.16 -1.41
C SER A 150 8.84 38.79 -1.78
N VAL A 151 9.07 38.33 -3.01
CA VAL A 151 8.70 36.96 -3.41
C VAL A 151 9.60 35.97 -2.69
N TRP A 152 9.00 35.02 -1.97
CA TRP A 152 9.69 34.17 -0.99
C TRP A 152 10.76 33.27 -1.65
N LEU A 153 10.48 32.76 -2.84
CA LEU A 153 11.33 31.81 -3.59
C LEU A 153 12.22 32.49 -4.65
N ASP A 154 12.16 33.82 -4.80
CA ASP A 154 13.03 34.53 -5.75
C ASP A 154 14.45 34.65 -5.15
N PRO A 155 15.52 34.30 -5.90
CA PRO A 155 16.88 34.39 -5.38
C PRO A 155 17.30 35.84 -5.17
N GLY A 156 18.18 36.11 -4.19
CA GLY A 156 18.80 37.42 -3.99
C GLY A 156 18.93 37.84 -2.53
N ALA A 157 19.23 39.11 -2.28
CA ALA A 157 19.51 39.62 -0.93
C ALA A 157 18.31 39.58 0.04
N GLN A 158 17.09 39.40 -0.48
CA GLN A 158 15.85 39.28 0.30
C GLN A 158 15.35 37.82 0.39
N HIS A 159 16.13 36.87 -0.14
CA HIS A 159 15.86 35.44 -0.04
C HIS A 159 16.34 34.92 1.32
N ASP A 160 15.50 34.14 2.00
CA ASP A 160 15.92 33.38 3.19
C ASP A 160 16.69 32.13 2.73
N ALA A 161 17.99 32.07 3.02
CA ALA A 161 18.85 30.95 2.63
C ALA A 161 18.39 29.57 3.13
N GLY A 162 17.49 29.53 4.13
CA GLY A 162 16.83 28.31 4.61
C GLY A 162 15.63 27.84 3.77
N ARG A 163 15.30 28.53 2.66
CA ARG A 163 14.12 28.26 1.84
C ARG A 163 14.48 27.80 0.43
N LEU A 164 13.50 27.16 -0.20
CA LEU A 164 13.58 26.75 -1.61
C LEU A 164 13.66 27.96 -2.54
N VAL A 165 14.26 27.75 -3.71
CA VAL A 165 14.09 28.63 -4.88
C VAL A 165 13.20 27.98 -5.95
N TRP A 166 12.62 28.79 -6.84
CA TRP A 166 11.73 28.29 -7.91
C TRP A 166 12.32 27.18 -8.79
N ALA A 167 13.63 27.25 -9.09
CA ALA A 167 14.30 26.22 -9.88
C ALA A 167 14.29 24.85 -9.18
N GLN A 168 14.44 24.83 -7.85
CA GLN A 168 14.38 23.60 -7.06
C GLN A 168 12.96 23.07 -6.98
N ALA A 169 11.97 23.94 -6.79
CA ALA A 169 10.55 23.57 -6.82
C ALA A 169 10.15 22.96 -8.20
N GLN A 170 10.66 23.53 -9.29
CA GLN A 170 10.47 22.97 -10.64
C GLN A 170 11.12 21.59 -10.77
N GLU A 171 12.35 21.40 -10.28
CA GLU A 171 13.00 20.09 -10.32
C GLU A 171 12.22 19.05 -9.49
N MET A 172 11.68 19.44 -8.34
CA MET A 172 10.82 18.56 -7.54
C MET A 172 9.57 18.13 -8.34
N LEU A 173 8.89 19.08 -9.01
CA LEU A 173 7.75 18.77 -9.90
C LEU A 173 8.14 17.80 -11.03
N ASP A 174 9.29 18.03 -11.67
CA ASP A 174 9.82 17.19 -12.75
C ASP A 174 10.14 15.76 -12.25
N ASN A 175 10.32 15.58 -10.94
CA ASN A 175 10.53 14.29 -10.28
C ASN A 175 9.25 13.70 -9.65
N GLY A 176 8.07 14.17 -10.06
CA GLY A 176 6.79 13.60 -9.66
C GLY A 176 6.29 14.05 -8.28
N TRP A 177 6.95 15.00 -7.64
CA TRP A 177 6.47 15.62 -6.40
C TRP A 177 5.36 16.62 -6.70
N ASP A 178 4.70 17.11 -5.64
CA ASP A 178 3.70 18.17 -5.72
C ASP A 178 4.17 19.44 -5.01
N ILE A 179 3.73 20.58 -5.56
CA ILE A 179 3.95 21.91 -4.99
C ILE A 179 2.58 22.43 -4.57
N GLU A 180 2.40 22.60 -3.27
CA GLU A 180 1.09 22.87 -2.67
C GLU A 180 1.00 24.34 -2.24
N ASN A 181 -0.19 24.93 -2.35
CA ASN A 181 -0.41 26.33 -2.00
C ASN A 181 -0.52 26.45 -0.47
N HIS A 182 0.33 27.28 0.15
CA HIS A 182 0.35 27.51 1.60
C HIS A 182 0.02 28.95 2.00
N SER A 183 -0.75 29.68 1.18
CA SER A 183 -0.99 31.13 1.27
C SER A 183 0.14 32.01 0.74
N ASN A 184 -0.23 33.18 0.20
CA ASN A 184 0.72 34.15 -0.31
C ASN A 184 1.57 34.75 0.82
N LEU A 185 0.97 35.40 1.82
CA LEU A 185 1.68 36.10 2.90
C LEU A 185 1.67 35.37 4.24
N HIS A 186 1.16 34.13 4.27
CA HIS A 186 1.05 33.31 5.48
C HIS A 186 0.33 34.05 6.63
N THR A 187 -0.88 34.55 6.35
CA THR A 187 -1.68 35.41 7.25
C THR A 187 -3.15 34.98 7.29
N ALA A 188 -3.89 35.37 8.34
CA ALA A 188 -5.33 35.16 8.42
C ALA A 188 -6.15 36.09 7.51
N THR A 189 -5.52 37.15 7.00
CA THR A 189 -6.22 38.21 6.26
C THR A 189 -6.54 37.80 4.82
N ASP A 190 -7.82 37.87 4.48
CA ASP A 190 -8.37 37.63 3.13
C ASP A 190 -7.92 36.31 2.49
N PRO A 191 -8.31 35.14 3.06
CA PRO A 191 -7.89 33.83 2.54
C PRO A 191 -8.16 33.62 1.04
N VAL A 192 -9.23 34.22 0.50
CA VAL A 192 -9.56 34.14 -0.93
C VAL A 192 -8.46 34.79 -1.76
N LYS A 193 -8.09 36.03 -1.43
CA LYS A 193 -7.00 36.73 -2.12
C LYS A 193 -5.65 36.03 -1.91
N GLN A 194 -5.39 35.53 -0.71
CA GLN A 194 -4.13 34.83 -0.41
C GLN A 194 -3.95 33.57 -1.25
N VAL A 195 -5.01 32.77 -1.44
CA VAL A 195 -4.98 31.60 -2.31
C VAL A 195 -4.78 32.03 -3.77
N SER A 196 -5.56 32.99 -4.27
CA SER A 196 -5.50 33.39 -5.68
C SER A 196 -4.18 34.08 -6.07
N ASP A 197 -3.61 34.90 -5.20
CA ASP A 197 -2.34 35.59 -5.46
C ASP A 197 -1.19 34.57 -5.59
N LEU A 198 -1.16 33.57 -4.71
CA LEU A 198 -0.14 32.53 -4.78
C LEU A 198 -0.36 31.60 -5.98
N ASP A 199 -1.61 31.28 -6.34
CA ASP A 199 -1.90 30.53 -7.57
C ASP A 199 -1.34 31.21 -8.81
N ALA A 200 -1.55 32.53 -8.93
CA ALA A 200 -1.03 33.32 -10.04
C ALA A 200 0.51 33.30 -10.07
N LEU A 201 1.15 33.44 -8.90
CA LEU A 201 2.60 33.41 -8.79
C LEU A 201 3.19 32.04 -9.14
N ILE A 202 2.58 30.96 -8.66
CA ILE A 202 2.99 29.59 -8.99
C ILE A 202 2.83 29.32 -10.48
N ALA A 203 1.70 29.71 -11.08
CA ALA A 203 1.47 29.52 -12.52
C ALA A 203 2.51 30.26 -13.36
N ASP A 204 2.86 31.50 -12.99
CA ASP A 204 3.87 32.29 -13.67
C ASP A 204 5.28 31.67 -13.55
N ARG A 205 5.65 31.18 -12.38
CA ARG A 205 7.01 30.69 -12.09
C ARG A 205 7.24 29.23 -12.44
N LEU A 206 6.19 28.40 -12.48
CA LEU A 206 6.27 26.94 -12.68
C LEU A 206 5.55 26.50 -13.96
N LYS A 207 5.80 27.19 -15.09
CA LYS A 207 5.36 26.79 -16.43
C LYS A 207 3.84 26.56 -16.56
N GLY A 208 3.04 27.40 -15.92
CA GLY A 208 1.58 27.28 -15.91
C GLY A 208 1.05 26.18 -14.99
N TYR A 209 1.89 25.59 -14.12
CA TYR A 209 1.46 24.62 -13.13
C TYR A 209 0.37 25.22 -12.23
N LYS A 210 -0.70 24.45 -12.02
CA LYS A 210 -1.81 24.82 -11.16
C LYS A 210 -1.83 23.89 -9.92
N PRO A 211 -1.66 24.44 -8.71
CA PRO A 211 -1.90 23.70 -7.48
C PRO A 211 -3.34 23.23 -7.40
N THR A 212 -3.55 22.07 -6.79
CA THR A 212 -4.91 21.55 -6.51
C THR A 212 -5.06 21.05 -5.09
N VAL A 213 -3.99 21.11 -4.31
CA VAL A 213 -3.96 20.84 -2.88
C VAL A 213 -3.57 22.12 -2.15
N HIS A 214 -4.37 22.48 -1.16
CA HIS A 214 -4.12 23.64 -0.32
C HIS A 214 -3.81 23.18 1.10
N ILE A 215 -2.77 23.75 1.67
CA ILE A 215 -2.33 23.48 3.03
C ILE A 215 -2.66 24.70 3.87
N VAL A 216 -3.50 24.54 4.89
CA VAL A 216 -3.95 25.66 5.71
C VAL A 216 -2.78 26.23 6.52
N PRO A 217 -2.40 27.50 6.35
CA PRO A 217 -1.30 28.11 7.10
C PRO A 217 -1.67 28.29 8.58
N THR A 218 -0.73 27.91 9.45
CA THR A 218 -0.89 27.92 10.92
C THR A 218 -2.09 27.10 11.41
N ASN A 219 -3.29 27.68 11.34
CA ASN A 219 -4.60 27.05 11.53
C ASN A 219 -5.71 28.08 11.19
N PHE A 220 -5.43 29.03 10.29
CA PHE A 220 -6.30 30.18 10.08
C PHE A 220 -7.63 29.77 9.43
N ALA A 221 -8.73 30.31 9.94
CA ALA A 221 -10.06 30.08 9.39
C ALA A 221 -10.23 30.71 8.00
N GLY A 222 -11.20 30.20 7.25
CA GLY A 222 -11.59 30.69 5.93
C GLY A 222 -10.78 30.10 4.77
N TYR A 223 -9.60 29.53 5.03
CA TYR A 223 -8.76 28.89 4.00
C TYR A 223 -9.37 27.63 3.38
N PRO A 224 -9.91 26.66 4.16
CA PRO A 224 -10.64 25.55 3.58
C PRO A 224 -11.75 26.00 2.63
N THR A 225 -12.57 26.97 3.05
CA THR A 225 -13.65 27.53 2.24
C THR A 225 -13.12 28.22 0.98
N ALA A 226 -12.09 29.06 1.11
CA ALA A 226 -11.47 29.76 -0.02
C ALA A 226 -10.91 28.77 -1.05
N ALA A 227 -10.16 27.76 -0.61
CA ALA A 227 -9.55 26.77 -1.48
C ALA A 227 -10.60 25.94 -2.22
N PHE A 228 -11.62 25.41 -1.53
CA PHE A 228 -12.68 24.64 -2.21
C PHE A 228 -13.47 25.50 -3.20
N ASN A 229 -13.75 26.77 -2.87
CA ASN A 229 -14.39 27.70 -3.82
C ASN A 229 -13.50 28.00 -5.04
N ALA A 230 -12.18 27.98 -4.88
CA ALA A 230 -11.21 28.11 -5.97
C ALA A 230 -11.04 26.81 -6.81
N GLY A 231 -11.75 25.73 -6.45
CA GLY A 231 -11.76 24.47 -7.18
C GLY A 231 -10.66 23.49 -6.78
N TYR A 232 -10.05 23.69 -5.60
CA TYR A 232 -9.08 22.73 -5.05
C TYR A 232 -9.73 21.37 -4.80
N ILE A 233 -8.96 20.31 -5.04
CA ILE A 233 -9.46 18.95 -4.94
C ILE A 233 -9.30 18.36 -3.55
N ALA A 234 -8.36 18.88 -2.78
CA ALA A 234 -8.08 18.50 -1.42
C ALA A 234 -7.56 19.70 -0.62
N VAL A 235 -7.92 19.72 0.65
CA VAL A 235 -7.39 20.67 1.64
C VAL A 235 -6.87 19.87 2.82
N SER A 236 -5.71 20.27 3.35
CA SER A 236 -5.10 19.64 4.52
C SER A 236 -4.94 20.66 5.64
N SER A 237 -5.21 20.24 6.88
CA SER A 237 -5.05 21.08 8.07
C SER A 237 -4.81 20.27 9.33
N ALA A 238 -4.05 20.82 10.29
CA ALA A 238 -3.86 20.19 11.59
C ALA A 238 -5.16 20.15 12.42
N SER A 239 -5.97 21.23 12.39
CA SER A 239 -7.22 21.29 13.16
C SER A 239 -8.28 22.27 12.66
N GLN A 240 -8.07 22.94 11.52
CA GLN A 240 -9.02 23.89 10.96
C GLN A 240 -9.79 23.29 9.78
N GLY A 241 -11.10 23.15 9.95
CA GLY A 241 -12.02 22.61 8.95
C GLY A 241 -12.96 23.65 8.33
N ASP A 242 -13.03 24.86 8.87
CA ASP A 242 -14.18 25.75 8.70
C ASP A 242 -15.50 24.98 8.97
N ASN A 243 -16.40 24.94 7.97
CA ASN A 243 -17.67 24.20 8.02
C ASN A 243 -17.56 22.81 7.35
N TYR A 244 -16.37 22.38 6.94
CA TYR A 244 -16.16 21.09 6.30
C TYR A 244 -15.83 20.01 7.34
N PRO A 245 -16.27 18.76 7.11
CA PRO A 245 -15.93 17.66 8.00
C PRO A 245 -14.42 17.44 8.00
N MET A 246 -13.87 17.24 9.20
CA MET A 246 -12.51 16.76 9.40
C MET A 246 -12.58 15.30 9.83
N LEU A 247 -11.85 14.45 9.13
CA LEU A 247 -11.72 13.05 9.48
C LEU A 247 -10.39 12.80 10.19
N ASN A 248 -10.39 11.80 11.08
CA ASN A 248 -9.35 11.46 12.05
C ASN A 248 -9.47 12.22 13.40
N THR A 249 -9.97 11.52 14.44
CA THR A 249 -9.97 12.03 15.81
C THR A 249 -8.62 11.69 16.46
N TRP A 250 -7.75 12.70 16.61
CA TRP A 250 -6.40 12.63 17.17
C TRP A 250 -5.34 12.00 16.25
N ASP A 251 -4.21 12.68 16.20
CA ASP A 251 -3.34 12.78 15.02
C ASP A 251 -2.51 11.52 14.72
N GLU A 252 -2.38 10.64 15.71
CA GLU A 252 -1.52 9.46 15.68
C GLU A 252 -2.15 8.23 14.99
N LYS A 253 -3.42 8.32 14.58
CA LYS A 253 -4.18 7.18 14.06
C LYS A 253 -4.24 7.20 12.54
N ARG A 254 -3.96 6.06 11.94
CA ARG A 254 -4.27 5.78 10.54
C ARG A 254 -5.79 5.87 10.29
N VAL A 255 -6.16 6.24 9.07
CA VAL A 255 -7.55 6.33 8.61
C VAL A 255 -7.84 5.20 7.65
N ALA A 256 -8.97 4.52 7.81
CA ALA A 256 -9.44 3.55 6.82
C ALA A 256 -9.90 4.28 5.55
N LEU A 257 -9.51 3.79 4.38
CA LEU A 257 -9.93 4.38 3.10
C LEU A 257 -11.46 4.38 2.97
N SER A 258 -12.11 3.32 3.46
CA SER A 258 -13.58 3.21 3.51
C SER A 258 -14.28 4.26 4.38
N ALA A 259 -13.56 4.90 5.30
CA ALA A 259 -14.08 5.97 6.14
C ALA A 259 -14.01 7.35 5.46
N LEU A 260 -13.27 7.49 4.35
CA LEU A 260 -13.21 8.75 3.62
C LEU A 260 -14.52 8.98 2.84
N PRO A 261 -14.98 10.24 2.69
CA PRO A 261 -16.17 10.56 1.92
C PRO A 261 -15.97 10.24 0.45
N SER A 262 -17.04 10.25 -0.34
CA SER A 262 -16.96 10.11 -1.80
C SER A 262 -15.88 11.03 -2.40
N PRO A 263 -15.15 10.62 -3.45
CA PRO A 263 -14.07 11.42 -4.03
C PRO A 263 -14.46 12.84 -4.50
N THR A 264 -15.76 13.10 -4.71
CA THR A 264 -16.32 14.40 -5.10
C THR A 264 -16.76 15.27 -3.92
N THR A 265 -16.82 14.73 -2.70
CA THR A 265 -17.22 15.46 -1.51
C THR A 265 -16.03 16.25 -0.95
N SER A 266 -16.21 17.55 -0.71
CA SER A 266 -15.21 18.38 -0.05
C SER A 266 -15.12 18.05 1.44
N PHE A 267 -13.92 17.77 1.92
CA PHE A 267 -13.60 17.56 3.33
C PHE A 267 -12.13 17.88 3.57
N VAL A 268 -11.77 18.16 4.82
CA VAL A 268 -10.38 18.49 5.16
C VAL A 268 -9.67 17.26 5.69
N TYR A 269 -8.51 16.96 5.09
CA TYR A 269 -7.60 15.93 5.56
C TYR A 269 -6.89 16.43 6.81
N ARG A 270 -7.08 15.74 7.93
CA ARG A 270 -6.24 15.97 9.12
C ARG A 270 -4.87 15.32 8.93
N ARG A 271 -3.82 15.91 9.50
CA ARG A 271 -2.43 15.53 9.26
C ARG A 271 -1.59 15.52 10.53
N TYR A 272 -0.71 14.52 10.63
CA TYR A 272 0.20 14.29 11.75
C TYR A 272 1.36 15.24 11.80
N GLN A 273 1.47 16.02 12.88
CA GLN A 273 2.60 16.90 13.11
C GLN A 273 3.86 16.11 13.52
N ALA A 274 4.77 15.94 12.58
CA ALA A 274 6.10 15.38 12.77
C ALA A 274 7.14 16.47 13.01
N ASP A 275 6.89 17.34 14.00
CA ASP A 275 7.89 18.29 14.49
C ASP A 275 8.46 17.82 15.83
N GLN A 276 9.75 18.04 16.03
CA GLN A 276 10.42 17.76 17.30
C GLN A 276 10.01 18.81 18.34
N SER A 277 9.50 18.37 19.49
CA SER A 277 9.24 19.32 20.58
C SER A 277 10.55 19.76 21.25
N SER A 278 10.56 20.94 21.88
CA SER A 278 11.74 21.48 22.57
C SER A 278 12.21 20.61 23.74
N SER A 279 11.35 19.73 24.27
CA SER A 279 11.66 18.79 25.36
C SER A 279 12.01 17.39 24.88
N GLU A 280 11.91 17.10 23.59
CA GLU A 280 12.11 15.76 23.02
C GLU A 280 13.53 15.62 22.46
N THR A 281 14.22 14.52 22.79
CA THR A 281 15.51 14.20 22.18
C THR A 281 15.32 13.67 20.75
N ALA A 282 16.36 13.71 19.92
CA ALA A 282 16.29 13.18 18.55
C ALA A 282 15.90 11.69 18.52
N ASP A 283 16.38 10.88 19.48
CA ASP A 283 16.05 9.47 19.58
C ASP A 283 14.59 9.25 20.01
N ALA A 284 14.09 10.05 20.95
CA ALA A 284 12.68 9.99 21.36
C ALA A 284 11.77 10.37 20.18
N PHE A 285 12.15 11.41 19.44
CA PHE A 285 11.42 11.85 18.25
C PHE A 285 11.42 10.78 17.16
N LEU A 286 12.58 10.20 16.85
CA LEU A 286 12.67 9.09 15.90
C LEU A 286 11.79 7.91 16.32
N ASN A 287 11.79 7.53 17.59
CA ASN A 287 10.96 6.43 18.09
C ASN A 287 9.46 6.74 17.97
N ARG A 288 9.04 7.99 18.22
CA ARG A 288 7.66 8.42 17.99
C ARG A 288 7.26 8.29 16.52
N LEU A 289 8.12 8.70 15.58
CA LEU A 289 7.83 8.54 14.15
C LEU A 289 7.81 7.08 13.70
N LYS A 290 8.69 6.23 14.26
CA LYS A 290 8.62 4.78 14.02
C LYS A 290 7.28 4.19 14.49
N ALA A 291 6.76 4.63 15.63
CA ALA A 291 5.45 4.22 16.11
C ALA A 291 4.30 4.64 15.17
N VAL A 292 4.40 5.79 14.49
CA VAL A 292 3.45 6.19 13.44
C VAL A 292 3.47 5.17 12.27
N SER A 293 4.67 4.74 11.86
CA SER A 293 4.81 3.72 10.81
C SER A 293 4.30 2.34 11.26
N ASP A 294 4.57 1.94 12.49
CA ASP A 294 4.02 0.70 13.07
C ASP A 294 2.48 0.74 13.09
N ASN A 295 1.91 1.85 13.55
CA ASN A 295 0.46 2.06 13.56
C ASN A 295 -0.12 1.93 12.15
N LEU A 296 0.46 2.61 11.16
CA LEU A 296 0.05 2.49 9.75
C LEU A 296 0.10 1.03 9.30
N MET A 297 1.21 0.33 9.55
CA MET A 297 1.46 -1.01 9.04
C MET A 297 0.74 -2.13 9.80
N ALA A 298 0.21 -1.86 11.00
CA ALA A 298 -0.48 -2.85 11.82
C ALA A 298 -1.60 -3.58 11.05
N PRO A 299 -2.02 -4.78 11.45
CA PRO A 299 -3.22 -5.41 10.89
C PRO A 299 -4.47 -4.55 11.13
N GLY A 300 -5.36 -4.45 10.15
CA GLY A 300 -6.68 -3.84 10.32
C GLY A 300 -7.66 -4.81 10.98
N THR A 301 -8.85 -4.32 11.33
CA THR A 301 -9.97 -5.20 11.72
C THR A 301 -10.49 -6.02 10.54
N ASN A 302 -10.38 -5.50 9.32
CA ASN A 302 -10.65 -6.19 8.07
C ASN A 302 -9.34 -6.35 7.29
N ALA A 303 -9.01 -7.59 6.91
CA ALA A 303 -7.77 -7.93 6.21
C ALA A 303 -7.64 -7.27 4.81
N THR A 304 -8.75 -6.83 4.22
CA THR A 304 -8.78 -6.18 2.90
C THR A 304 -8.84 -4.66 2.97
N GLU A 305 -8.96 -4.08 4.17
CA GLU A 305 -9.05 -2.63 4.34
C GLU A 305 -7.72 -1.95 4.03
N VAL A 306 -7.82 -0.80 3.36
CA VAL A 306 -6.68 0.07 3.08
C VAL A 306 -6.61 1.11 4.18
N TYR A 307 -5.40 1.35 4.69
CA TYR A 307 -5.18 2.43 5.66
C TYR A 307 -4.23 3.48 5.11
N LEU A 308 -4.53 4.73 5.39
CA LEU A 308 -3.70 5.87 5.04
C LEU A 308 -3.27 6.64 6.29
N GLN A 309 -2.08 7.22 6.24
CA GLN A 309 -1.58 8.19 7.21
C GLN A 309 -1.07 9.41 6.45
N ARG A 310 -1.44 10.60 6.93
CA ARG A 310 -0.88 11.86 6.46
C ARG A 310 0.02 12.43 7.54
N VAL A 311 1.21 12.87 7.15
CA VAL A 311 2.24 13.42 8.02
C VAL A 311 2.78 14.70 7.41
N PHE A 312 3.07 15.70 8.23
CA PHE A 312 3.73 16.93 7.83
C PHE A 312 4.83 17.32 8.81
N SER A 313 5.78 18.17 8.39
CA SER A 313 6.79 18.76 9.27
C SER A 313 7.21 20.14 8.76
N HIS A 314 7.81 20.96 9.62
CA HIS A 314 8.45 22.24 9.24
C HIS A 314 9.97 22.08 8.98
N GLY A 315 10.39 20.86 8.65
CA GLY A 315 11.78 20.48 8.48
C GLY A 315 12.28 19.59 9.62
N MET A 316 12.72 18.38 9.27
CA MET A 316 13.35 17.44 10.19
C MET A 316 14.85 17.37 9.96
N THR A 317 15.63 17.04 10.99
CA THR A 317 17.04 16.70 10.77
C THR A 317 17.14 15.46 9.89
N PHE A 318 18.13 15.44 8.99
CA PHE A 318 18.35 14.31 8.09
C PHE A 318 18.49 12.96 8.82
N SER A 319 19.10 12.94 10.01
CA SER A 319 19.27 11.71 10.80
C SER A 319 17.92 11.12 11.20
N VAL A 320 17.01 11.93 11.73
CA VAL A 320 15.66 11.48 12.10
C VAL A 320 14.86 11.11 10.86
N LEU A 321 14.87 11.96 9.83
CA LEU A 321 14.14 11.72 8.58
C LEU A 321 14.55 10.42 7.91
N SER A 322 15.87 10.22 7.71
CA SER A 322 16.41 9.01 7.10
C SER A 322 16.18 7.77 7.99
N GLY A 323 16.35 7.89 9.31
CA GLY A 323 16.08 6.80 10.24
C GLY A 323 14.62 6.35 10.20
N TRP A 324 13.69 7.30 10.15
CA TRP A 324 12.25 7.02 10.11
C TRP A 324 11.82 6.38 8.78
N LEU A 325 12.21 6.96 7.65
CA LEU A 325 11.75 6.47 6.35
C LEU A 325 12.41 5.15 5.94
N ASN A 326 13.68 4.92 6.30
CA ASN A 326 14.30 3.59 6.14
C ASN A 326 13.62 2.54 7.00
N TYR A 327 13.29 2.87 8.26
CA TYR A 327 12.53 1.98 9.13
C TYR A 327 11.16 1.66 8.51
N THR A 328 10.44 2.69 8.06
CA THR A 328 9.14 2.55 7.40
C THR A 328 9.21 1.61 6.20
N GLN A 329 10.19 1.79 5.30
CA GLN A 329 10.39 0.89 4.16
C GLN A 329 10.64 -0.56 4.62
N SER A 330 11.46 -0.75 5.66
CA SER A 330 11.83 -2.09 6.14
C SER A 330 10.63 -2.88 6.69
N ILE A 331 9.66 -2.20 7.33
CA ILE A 331 8.45 -2.84 7.87
C ILE A 331 7.28 -2.86 6.85
N ALA A 332 7.30 -1.94 5.89
CA ALA A 332 6.28 -1.81 4.86
C ALA A 332 6.24 -3.02 3.92
N GLN A 333 7.41 -3.57 3.60
CA GLN A 333 7.59 -4.43 2.44
C GLN A 333 7.00 -3.75 1.19
N ASP A 334 6.47 -4.52 0.25
CA ASP A 334 5.85 -3.99 -0.96
C ASP A 334 4.35 -3.63 -0.78
N ARG A 335 3.91 -3.35 0.45
CA ARG A 335 2.49 -3.04 0.76
C ARG A 335 2.18 -1.55 0.84
N LEU A 336 3.21 -0.70 0.87
CA LEU A 336 3.08 0.73 1.09
C LEU A 336 3.21 1.53 -0.21
N TRP A 337 2.26 2.43 -0.44
CA TRP A 337 2.32 3.48 -1.43
C TRP A 337 2.70 4.79 -0.74
N VAL A 338 3.91 5.29 -0.99
CA VAL A 338 4.34 6.61 -0.49
C VAL A 338 4.16 7.64 -1.61
N THR A 339 3.28 8.61 -1.38
CA THR A 339 2.80 9.51 -2.43
C THR A 339 2.39 10.89 -1.90
N THR A 340 2.13 11.81 -2.82
CA THR A 340 1.57 13.14 -2.54
C THR A 340 0.07 13.05 -2.21
N LEU A 341 -0.48 14.07 -1.54
CA LEU A 341 -1.93 14.16 -1.37
C LEU A 341 -2.65 14.35 -2.70
N ARG A 342 -2.02 15.03 -3.67
CA ARG A 342 -2.56 15.21 -5.01
C ARG A 342 -2.71 13.90 -5.77
N GLU A 343 -1.66 13.11 -5.92
CA GLU A 343 -1.73 11.85 -6.69
C GLU A 343 -2.75 10.89 -6.06
N PHE A 344 -2.80 10.80 -4.73
CA PHE A 344 -3.84 10.02 -4.05
C PHE A 344 -5.26 10.56 -4.30
N SER A 345 -5.47 11.87 -4.16
CA SER A 345 -6.79 12.48 -4.35
C SER A 345 -7.27 12.40 -5.80
N GLU A 346 -6.36 12.60 -6.75
CA GLU A 346 -6.63 12.43 -8.18
C GLU A 346 -6.90 10.97 -8.50
N TYR A 347 -6.13 10.00 -7.99
CA TYR A 347 -6.42 8.58 -8.17
C TYR A 347 -7.86 8.21 -7.76
N ARG A 348 -8.30 8.71 -6.60
CA ARG A 348 -9.67 8.49 -6.12
C ARG A 348 -10.72 9.10 -7.06
N ARG A 349 -10.49 10.32 -7.55
CA ARG A 349 -11.40 10.99 -8.49
C ARG A 349 -11.43 10.32 -9.86
N VAL A 350 -10.26 10.01 -10.41
CA VAL A 350 -10.09 9.29 -11.69
C VAL A 350 -10.78 7.94 -11.63
N SER A 351 -10.59 7.17 -10.55
CA SER A 351 -11.25 5.88 -10.35
C SER A 351 -12.77 5.96 -10.31
N ALA A 352 -13.33 7.10 -9.88
CA ALA A 352 -14.77 7.33 -9.82
C ALA A 352 -15.37 7.94 -11.10
N GLN A 353 -14.57 8.65 -11.90
CA GLN A 353 -15.04 9.44 -13.06
C GLN A 353 -14.74 8.77 -14.40
N VAL A 354 -13.72 7.92 -14.49
CA VAL A 354 -13.41 7.18 -15.71
C VAL A 354 -14.54 6.19 -16.01
N VAL A 355 -15.10 6.29 -17.21
CA VAL A 355 -16.11 5.33 -17.67
C VAL A 355 -15.38 4.08 -18.14
N LYS A 356 -15.62 2.97 -17.47
CA LYS A 356 -15.06 1.65 -17.80
C LYS A 356 -16.13 0.78 -18.45
N THR A 357 -15.86 0.30 -19.66
CA THR A 357 -16.66 -0.72 -20.35
C THR A 357 -15.80 -1.94 -20.63
N GLU A 358 -16.38 -3.14 -20.63
CA GLU A 358 -15.64 -4.35 -20.96
C GLU A 358 -16.49 -5.35 -21.75
N ALA A 359 -15.82 -6.13 -22.61
CA ALA A 359 -16.45 -7.16 -23.43
C ALA A 359 -15.55 -8.39 -23.49
N LEU A 360 -16.13 -9.56 -23.25
CA LEU A 360 -15.47 -10.86 -23.42
C LEU A 360 -15.94 -11.49 -24.73
N SER A 361 -15.00 -11.78 -25.62
CA SER A 361 -15.23 -12.51 -26.87
C SER A 361 -14.19 -13.61 -27.01
N ASN A 362 -14.63 -14.86 -27.13
CA ASN A 362 -13.77 -16.05 -27.14
C ASN A 362 -12.81 -16.06 -25.93
N ASN A 363 -11.50 -16.05 -26.18
CA ASN A 363 -10.44 -16.02 -25.18
C ASN A 363 -9.86 -14.62 -24.98
N VAL A 364 -10.58 -13.55 -25.34
CA VAL A 364 -10.11 -12.16 -25.22
C VAL A 364 -11.10 -11.32 -24.43
N LEU A 365 -10.64 -10.72 -23.33
CA LEU A 365 -11.34 -9.66 -22.62
C LEU A 365 -10.77 -8.31 -23.06
N THR A 366 -11.61 -7.46 -23.62
CA THR A 366 -11.28 -6.06 -23.94
C THR A 366 -11.88 -5.15 -22.87
N ILE A 367 -11.08 -4.26 -22.30
CA ILE A 367 -11.47 -3.27 -21.30
C ILE A 367 -11.15 -1.89 -21.87
N ASP A 368 -12.17 -1.08 -22.05
CA ASP A 368 -12.06 0.30 -22.52
C ASP A 368 -12.27 1.27 -21.36
N LEU A 369 -11.38 2.26 -21.28
CA LEU A 369 -11.36 3.32 -20.28
C LEU A 369 -11.51 4.66 -20.99
N ASP A 370 -12.59 5.39 -20.69
CA ASP A 370 -12.83 6.73 -21.22
C ASP A 370 -12.60 7.79 -20.15
N TYR A 371 -11.61 8.65 -20.40
CA TYR A 371 -11.17 9.71 -19.49
C TYR A 371 -11.80 11.07 -19.85
N ALA A 372 -12.75 11.12 -20.80
CA ALA A 372 -13.34 12.37 -21.28
C ALA A 372 -14.02 13.23 -20.19
N ALA A 373 -14.43 12.62 -19.07
CA ALA A 373 -15.07 13.32 -17.95
C ALA A 373 -14.08 14.00 -16.99
N LEU A 374 -12.77 13.77 -17.14
CA LEU A 374 -11.77 14.33 -16.22
C LEU A 374 -11.56 15.83 -16.46
N SER A 375 -11.21 16.53 -15.38
CA SER A 375 -10.78 17.92 -15.46
C SER A 375 -9.50 18.05 -16.29
N PRO A 376 -9.35 19.08 -17.14
CA PRO A 376 -8.09 19.38 -17.82
C PRO A 376 -6.93 19.73 -16.88
N ASN A 377 -7.15 19.83 -15.57
CA ASN A 377 -6.11 20.05 -14.57
C ASN A 377 -5.75 18.78 -13.79
N THR A 378 -6.35 17.63 -14.11
CA THR A 378 -6.01 16.35 -13.49
C THR A 378 -4.65 15.90 -14.01
N ARG A 379 -3.63 16.03 -13.16
CA ARG A 379 -2.22 15.78 -13.52
C ARG A 379 -1.98 14.28 -13.64
N PHE A 380 -2.35 13.52 -12.62
CA PHE A 380 -2.20 12.07 -12.54
C PHE A 380 -3.51 11.38 -12.92
N GLN A 381 -3.52 10.73 -14.09
CA GLN A 381 -4.66 9.97 -14.60
C GLN A 381 -4.39 8.45 -14.51
N ASN A 382 -3.55 8.05 -13.56
CA ASN A 382 -3.09 6.68 -13.39
C ASN A 382 -4.22 5.80 -12.84
N LEU A 383 -4.32 4.57 -13.33
CA LEU A 383 -5.24 3.54 -12.81
C LEU A 383 -4.54 2.20 -12.64
N THR A 384 -5.00 1.43 -11.66
CA THR A 384 -4.64 0.02 -11.50
C THR A 384 -5.90 -0.81 -11.59
N LEU A 385 -5.88 -1.85 -12.42
CA LEU A 385 -6.98 -2.76 -12.63
C LEU A 385 -6.57 -4.19 -12.24
N LEU A 386 -7.54 -4.91 -11.67
CA LEU A 386 -7.42 -6.33 -11.31
C LEU A 386 -8.39 -7.13 -12.18
N VAL A 387 -7.86 -8.03 -13.00
CA VAL A 387 -8.64 -8.93 -13.85
C VAL A 387 -9.08 -10.13 -13.01
N ASN A 388 -10.39 -10.33 -12.95
CA ASN A 388 -11.04 -11.46 -12.29
C ASN A 388 -11.44 -12.50 -13.34
N SER A 389 -10.69 -13.59 -13.40
CA SER A 389 -10.96 -14.76 -14.23
C SER A 389 -10.28 -15.98 -13.61
N ALA A 390 -10.85 -17.17 -13.76
CA ALA A 390 -10.16 -18.41 -13.38
C ALA A 390 -9.11 -18.83 -14.43
N ALA A 391 -9.26 -18.38 -15.69
CA ALA A 391 -8.36 -18.76 -16.77
C ALA A 391 -6.98 -18.11 -16.63
N THR A 392 -5.97 -18.80 -17.16
CA THR A 392 -4.60 -18.31 -17.26
C THR A 392 -4.51 -17.22 -18.33
N ILE A 393 -3.95 -16.07 -17.96
CA ILE A 393 -3.66 -14.99 -18.90
C ILE A 393 -2.33 -15.29 -19.58
N THR A 394 -2.31 -15.30 -20.91
CA THR A 394 -1.10 -15.51 -21.71
C THR A 394 -0.50 -14.18 -22.19
N ASN A 395 -1.33 -13.16 -22.39
CA ASN A 395 -0.87 -11.85 -22.83
C ASN A 395 -1.76 -10.73 -22.31
N ILE A 396 -1.15 -9.56 -22.10
CA ILE A 396 -1.85 -8.30 -21.83
C ILE A 396 -1.22 -7.24 -22.73
N SER A 397 -2.03 -6.46 -23.44
CA SER A 397 -1.58 -5.27 -24.15
C SER A 397 -2.41 -4.06 -23.77
N VAL A 398 -1.78 -2.89 -23.78
CA VAL A 398 -2.42 -1.60 -23.46
C VAL A 398 -2.13 -0.61 -24.58
N THR A 399 -3.15 0.11 -25.02
CA THR A 399 -3.07 1.17 -26.05
C THR A 399 -3.78 2.42 -25.55
N GLY A 400 -3.41 3.60 -26.06
CA GLY A 400 -4.01 4.88 -25.62
C GLY A 400 -3.57 5.36 -24.22
N ALA A 401 -2.49 4.80 -23.68
CA ALA A 401 -1.85 5.22 -22.44
C ALA A 401 -0.39 5.62 -22.72
N ASP A 402 0.19 6.50 -21.89
CA ASP A 402 1.59 6.95 -22.06
C ASP A 402 2.56 5.80 -21.77
N SER A 403 2.23 4.99 -20.76
CA SER A 403 2.88 3.72 -20.51
C SER A 403 1.96 2.77 -19.73
N ALA A 404 2.36 1.50 -19.64
CA ALA A 404 1.67 0.52 -18.83
C ALA A 404 2.66 -0.48 -18.22
N SER A 405 2.26 -1.11 -17.13
CA SER A 405 2.92 -2.31 -16.60
C SER A 405 1.86 -3.32 -16.21
N PHE A 406 2.17 -4.62 -16.30
CA PHE A 406 1.21 -5.66 -16.00
C PHE A 406 1.89 -6.93 -15.51
N ASN A 407 1.12 -7.77 -14.82
CA ASN A 407 1.57 -9.05 -14.32
C ASN A 407 0.46 -10.08 -14.56
N THR A 408 0.74 -11.06 -15.41
CA THR A 408 -0.22 -12.10 -15.82
C THR A 408 -0.52 -13.10 -14.70
N THR A 409 0.41 -13.28 -13.75
CA THR A 409 0.26 -14.15 -12.58
C THR A 409 -0.66 -13.51 -11.54
N THR A 410 -0.42 -12.24 -11.19
CA THR A 410 -1.26 -11.50 -10.23
C THR A 410 -2.50 -10.88 -10.88
N LYS A 411 -2.61 -10.99 -12.21
CA LYS A 411 -3.72 -10.48 -13.05
C LYS A 411 -3.94 -8.97 -12.88
N MET A 412 -2.85 -8.24 -12.71
CA MET A 412 -2.85 -6.80 -12.46
C MET A 412 -2.36 -6.04 -13.69
N VAL A 413 -2.98 -4.89 -13.96
CA VAL A 413 -2.60 -3.95 -15.03
C VAL A 413 -2.56 -2.55 -14.47
N ASN A 414 -1.43 -1.86 -14.59
CA ASN A 414 -1.30 -0.44 -14.34
C ASN A 414 -1.33 0.31 -15.67
N VAL A 415 -2.18 1.32 -15.76
CA VAL A 415 -2.32 2.24 -16.89
C VAL A 415 -1.81 3.60 -16.42
N PHE A 416 -0.72 4.07 -17.02
CA PHE A 416 -0.13 5.37 -16.69
C PHE A 416 -0.49 6.40 -17.73
N ARG A 417 -1.06 7.50 -17.24
CA ARG A 417 -1.43 8.65 -18.05
C ARG A 417 -1.10 9.91 -17.26
N HIS A 418 -0.35 10.82 -17.87
CA HIS A 418 0.10 12.06 -17.26
C HIS A 418 -0.21 13.22 -18.19
N GLN A 419 -0.99 14.17 -17.68
CA GLN A 419 -1.19 15.41 -18.39
C GLN A 419 -0.03 16.35 -18.03
N VAL A 420 0.91 16.53 -18.96
CA VAL A 420 1.98 17.53 -18.79
C VAL A 420 1.37 18.92 -18.98
N ALA A 421 1.46 19.79 -17.98
CA ALA A 421 1.06 21.18 -18.10
C ALA A 421 1.99 21.88 -19.10
N GLY A 422 1.46 22.33 -20.24
CA GLY A 422 2.03 23.45 -21.00
C GLY A 422 2.91 23.18 -22.23
N THR A 423 3.26 21.96 -22.63
CA THR A 423 3.99 21.73 -23.90
C THR A 423 3.73 20.38 -24.54
N THR A 424 3.73 20.37 -25.88
CA THR A 424 3.75 19.19 -26.74
C THR A 424 4.83 18.20 -26.30
N THR A 425 4.44 16.93 -26.24
CA THR A 425 5.22 15.72 -26.02
C THR A 425 6.70 15.85 -26.45
N PRO A 426 7.67 15.82 -25.53
CA PRO A 426 8.99 15.31 -25.86
C PRO A 426 8.83 13.80 -26.00
N THR A 427 8.88 13.30 -27.24
CA THR A 427 9.14 11.88 -27.49
C THR A 427 10.45 11.52 -26.77
N GLU A 428 10.35 10.69 -25.74
CA GLU A 428 11.48 9.97 -25.19
C GLU A 428 12.22 9.29 -26.37
N PRO A 429 13.52 9.55 -26.59
CA PRO A 429 14.23 8.91 -27.67
C PRO A 429 14.19 7.40 -27.42
N THR A 430 13.64 6.67 -28.40
CA THR A 430 13.74 5.22 -28.48
C THR A 430 15.21 4.84 -28.26
N PRO A 431 15.54 3.89 -27.38
CA PRO A 431 16.93 3.47 -27.21
C PRO A 431 17.46 2.99 -28.55
N THR A 432 18.45 3.72 -29.08
CA THR A 432 19.22 3.30 -30.25
C THR A 432 19.78 1.90 -29.96
N PRO A 433 19.60 0.91 -30.86
CA PRO A 433 20.18 -0.41 -30.67
C PRO A 433 21.69 -0.27 -30.46
N THR A 434 22.16 -0.74 -29.31
CA THR A 434 23.59 -0.83 -28.99
C THR A 434 24.28 -1.58 -30.13
N PRO A 435 25.35 -1.05 -30.74
CA PRO A 435 26.08 -1.74 -31.80
C PRO A 435 26.58 -3.08 -31.26
N THR A 436 26.27 -4.15 -32.01
CA THR A 436 26.78 -5.50 -31.78
C THR A 436 28.31 -5.45 -31.71
N PRO A 437 28.96 -6.00 -30.67
CA PRO A 437 30.40 -6.05 -30.62
C PRO A 437 30.93 -6.88 -31.80
N THR A 438 31.81 -6.26 -32.59
CA THR A 438 32.60 -6.90 -33.66
C THR A 438 33.41 -8.07 -33.08
N PRO A 439 33.45 -9.24 -33.73
CA PRO A 439 34.22 -10.38 -33.23
C PRO A 439 35.71 -10.04 -33.15
N THR A 440 36.26 -10.17 -31.95
CA THR A 440 37.70 -10.10 -31.68
C THR A 440 38.41 -11.31 -32.31
N PRO A 441 39.56 -11.13 -33.00
CA PRO A 441 40.27 -12.23 -33.64
C PRO A 441 40.76 -13.28 -32.63
N THR A 442 40.58 -14.53 -33.02
CA THR A 442 40.97 -15.77 -32.35
C THR A 442 42.48 -15.81 -32.03
N PRO A 443 42.90 -16.00 -30.77
CA PRO A 443 44.27 -16.37 -30.46
C PRO A 443 44.56 -17.84 -30.80
N THR A 444 45.74 -18.03 -31.38
CA THR A 444 46.47 -19.22 -31.83
C THR A 444 46.46 -20.40 -30.84
N PRO A 445 46.47 -21.67 -31.31
CA PRO A 445 46.42 -22.85 -30.45
C PRO A 445 47.67 -23.01 -29.56
N THR A 446 47.43 -23.30 -28.28
CA THR A 446 48.42 -23.74 -27.29
C THR A 446 48.46 -25.28 -27.23
N PRO A 447 49.63 -25.93 -27.14
CA PRO A 447 49.76 -27.38 -27.23
C PRO A 447 49.20 -28.17 -26.03
N THR A 448 48.92 -29.43 -26.39
CA THR A 448 48.32 -30.62 -25.76
C THR A 448 48.61 -30.90 -24.27
N PRO A 449 47.64 -31.47 -23.51
CA PRO A 449 47.74 -31.70 -22.06
C PRO A 449 48.58 -32.91 -21.63
N THR A 450 49.17 -32.79 -20.44
CA THR A 450 49.75 -33.87 -19.62
C THR A 450 48.63 -34.63 -18.86
N PRO A 451 48.66 -35.96 -18.73
CA PRO A 451 47.60 -36.73 -18.07
C PRO A 451 47.53 -36.44 -16.55
N THR A 452 46.31 -36.23 -16.07
CA THR A 452 45.97 -36.02 -14.65
C THR A 452 45.50 -37.34 -14.01
N PRO A 453 45.92 -37.68 -12.78
CA PRO A 453 45.58 -38.95 -12.13
C PRO A 453 44.09 -39.10 -11.77
N THR A 454 43.66 -40.34 -11.77
CA THR A 454 42.30 -40.86 -11.56
C THR A 454 41.64 -40.38 -10.26
N PRO A 455 40.36 -39.95 -10.28
CA PRO A 455 39.66 -39.49 -9.08
C PRO A 455 39.30 -40.64 -8.11
N THR A 456 39.53 -40.38 -6.83
CA THR A 456 39.07 -41.14 -5.66
C THR A 456 37.53 -41.12 -5.58
N PRO A 457 36.85 -42.21 -5.17
CA PRO A 457 35.39 -42.26 -5.13
C PRO A 457 34.80 -41.18 -4.21
N THR A 458 33.90 -40.37 -4.78
CA THR A 458 33.10 -39.35 -4.10
C THR A 458 32.20 -40.00 -3.04
N PRO A 459 32.14 -39.47 -1.79
CA PRO A 459 31.24 -39.97 -0.77
C PRO A 459 29.78 -39.84 -1.22
N THR A 460 29.02 -40.91 -0.99
CA THR A 460 27.58 -40.99 -1.26
C THR A 460 26.84 -39.78 -0.64
N PRO A 461 26.00 -39.05 -1.40
CA PRO A 461 25.28 -37.91 -0.87
C PRO A 461 24.39 -38.33 0.30
N THR A 462 24.55 -37.64 1.43
CA THR A 462 23.63 -37.69 2.56
C THR A 462 22.23 -37.27 2.08
N PRO A 463 21.15 -37.99 2.42
CA PRO A 463 19.81 -37.69 1.95
C PRO A 463 19.44 -36.23 2.26
N THR A 464 19.05 -35.50 1.23
CA THR A 464 18.54 -34.13 1.36
C THR A 464 17.31 -34.15 2.25
N PRO A 465 17.27 -33.39 3.37
CA PRO A 465 16.10 -33.34 4.23
C PRO A 465 14.88 -32.83 3.44
N THR A 466 13.74 -33.50 3.62
CA THR A 466 12.47 -33.15 3.00
C THR A 466 12.13 -31.69 3.29
N ALA A 467 12.10 -30.86 2.25
CA ALA A 467 11.76 -29.44 2.37
C ALA A 467 10.39 -29.29 3.04
N CYS A 468 10.33 -28.61 4.18
CA CYS A 468 9.07 -28.18 4.75
C CYS A 468 8.45 -27.08 3.89
N THR A 469 7.13 -27.08 3.82
CA THR A 469 6.33 -25.94 3.40
C THR A 469 5.60 -25.43 4.63
N GLY A 470 5.63 -24.12 4.89
CA GLY A 470 4.83 -23.53 5.97
C GLY A 470 3.35 -23.73 5.66
N THR A 471 2.67 -24.51 6.48
CA THR A 471 1.26 -24.89 6.31
C THR A 471 0.30 -23.98 7.07
N GLY A 472 0.80 -22.94 7.75
CA GLY A 472 0.00 -21.75 8.03
C GLY A 472 -0.33 -21.44 9.49
N SER A 473 0.09 -22.24 10.48
CA SER A 473 -0.36 -21.97 11.86
C SER A 473 0.49 -22.55 13.00
N LEU A 474 0.25 -22.04 14.21
CA LEU A 474 0.73 -22.57 15.50
C LEU A 474 -0.45 -22.88 16.42
N LEU A 475 -0.21 -23.76 17.39
CA LEU A 475 -1.15 -24.06 18.47
C LEU A 475 -0.92 -23.11 19.64
N ARG A 476 -1.95 -22.37 20.04
CA ARG A 476 -2.00 -21.60 21.28
C ARG A 476 -2.81 -22.36 22.33
N GLU A 477 -2.26 -22.49 23.51
CA GLU A 477 -2.86 -23.10 24.69
C GLU A 477 -2.89 -22.05 25.80
N GLN A 478 -3.99 -21.97 26.55
CA GLN A 478 -4.16 -20.99 27.62
C GLN A 478 -4.75 -21.64 28.86
N TRP A 479 -4.22 -21.25 30.01
CA TRP A 479 -4.67 -21.61 31.34
C TRP A 479 -5.18 -20.35 32.04
N SER A 480 -6.45 -20.36 32.45
CA SER A 480 -7.05 -19.27 33.22
C SER A 480 -6.69 -19.39 34.70
N ASN A 481 -6.79 -18.29 35.45
CA ASN A 481 -6.52 -18.22 36.89
C ASN A 481 -5.10 -18.67 37.28
N VAL A 482 -4.12 -18.40 36.42
CA VAL A 482 -2.71 -18.62 36.74
C VAL A 482 -2.21 -17.42 37.53
N ASN A 483 -2.00 -17.62 38.83
CA ASN A 483 -1.51 -16.59 39.74
C ASN A 483 0.00 -16.37 39.60
N GLY A 484 0.46 -15.15 39.93
CA GLY A 484 1.87 -14.75 39.82
C GLY A 484 2.16 -13.93 38.57
N LYS A 485 3.40 -13.44 38.45
CA LYS A 485 3.79 -12.52 37.37
C LYS A 485 4.80 -13.10 36.38
N THR A 486 5.29 -14.30 36.63
CA THR A 486 6.39 -14.89 35.86
C THR A 486 5.93 -16.09 35.04
N ILE A 487 6.57 -16.30 33.88
CA ILE A 487 6.31 -17.46 33.02
C ILE A 487 6.52 -18.82 33.70
N SER A 488 7.27 -18.87 34.81
CA SER A 488 7.45 -20.10 35.61
C SER A 488 6.15 -20.64 36.21
N THR A 489 5.12 -19.80 36.31
CA THR A 489 3.81 -20.18 36.83
C THR A 489 2.90 -20.84 35.79
N VAL A 490 3.27 -20.81 34.51
CA VAL A 490 2.44 -21.36 33.42
C VAL A 490 2.44 -22.91 33.49
N PRO A 491 1.30 -23.56 33.77
CA PRO A 491 1.26 -24.98 34.12
C PRO A 491 1.19 -25.87 32.86
N THR A 492 2.25 -25.82 32.05
CA THR A 492 2.35 -26.47 30.73
C THR A 492 2.25 -28.02 30.74
N ALA A 493 2.34 -28.64 31.93
CA ALA A 493 2.14 -30.07 32.16
C ALA A 493 0.68 -30.47 32.40
N THR A 494 -0.21 -29.49 32.58
CA THR A 494 -1.65 -29.71 32.79
C THR A 494 -2.46 -29.38 31.54
N ALA A 495 -3.67 -29.90 31.43
CA ALA A 495 -4.56 -29.58 30.31
C ALA A 495 -4.90 -28.07 30.29
N PRO A 496 -4.84 -27.39 29.12
CA PRO A 496 -5.20 -25.99 29.02
C PRO A 496 -6.70 -25.78 29.22
N THR A 497 -7.08 -24.61 29.74
CA THR A 497 -8.47 -24.15 29.81
C THR A 497 -9.07 -23.97 28.41
N SER A 498 -8.25 -23.52 27.46
CA SER A 498 -8.66 -23.35 26.06
C SER A 498 -7.46 -23.50 25.14
N SER A 499 -7.71 -23.95 23.91
CA SER A 499 -6.75 -23.91 22.83
C SER A 499 -7.31 -23.19 21.61
N ALA A 500 -6.42 -22.62 20.80
CA ALA A 500 -6.75 -21.93 19.56
C ALA A 500 -5.63 -22.12 18.54
N THR A 501 -5.97 -22.05 17.26
CA THR A 501 -4.99 -21.96 16.18
C THR A 501 -4.70 -20.49 15.89
N ILE A 502 -3.42 -20.13 15.78
CA ILE A 502 -3.01 -18.79 15.33
C ILE A 502 -2.26 -18.89 14.00
N ILE A 503 -2.58 -17.99 13.07
CA ILE A 503 -2.09 -18.03 11.69
C ILE A 503 -0.89 -17.12 11.41
N ASN A 504 -0.51 -16.33 12.41
CA ASN A 504 0.76 -15.64 12.51
C ASN A 504 1.30 -15.92 13.92
N PHE A 505 2.59 -15.68 14.15
CA PHE A 505 3.18 -15.86 15.48
C PHE A 505 2.82 -14.68 16.41
N GLU A 506 1.53 -14.44 16.58
CA GLU A 506 0.90 -13.37 17.35
C GLU A 506 -0.37 -13.93 18.00
N SER A 507 -0.49 -13.77 19.32
CA SER A 507 -1.74 -14.07 20.01
C SER A 507 -2.73 -12.92 19.83
N PRO A 508 -4.04 -13.21 19.72
CA PRO A 508 -5.07 -12.18 19.81
C PRO A 508 -4.88 -11.35 21.08
N VAL A 509 -5.08 -10.03 20.98
CA VAL A 509 -5.08 -9.16 22.16
C VAL A 509 -6.24 -9.59 23.06
N GLN A 510 -5.91 -10.11 24.24
CA GLN A 510 -6.92 -10.55 25.20
C GLN A 510 -6.98 -9.59 26.37
N SER A 511 -8.17 -9.04 26.63
CA SER A 511 -8.49 -8.33 27.86
C SER A 511 -8.83 -9.36 28.95
N GLY A 512 -7.80 -10.04 29.48
CA GLY A 512 -7.94 -11.08 30.50
C GLY A 512 -6.91 -10.91 31.60
N ASN A 513 -7.34 -10.99 32.86
CA ASN A 513 -6.45 -10.96 34.01
C ASN A 513 -6.03 -12.38 34.41
N ASN A 514 -4.82 -12.54 34.94
CA ASN A 514 -4.32 -13.78 35.55
C ASN A 514 -4.44 -15.02 34.66
N TYR A 515 -3.79 -15.02 33.49
CA TYR A 515 -3.69 -16.23 32.66
C TYR A 515 -2.24 -16.53 32.27
N GLY A 516 -1.98 -17.80 32.01
CA GLY A 516 -0.75 -18.27 31.36
C GLY A 516 -1.08 -18.81 29.97
N ALA A 517 -0.17 -18.65 29.01
CA ALA A 517 -0.32 -19.19 27.67
C ALA A 517 0.98 -19.78 27.13
N ARG A 518 0.83 -20.75 26.22
CA ARG A 518 1.90 -21.34 25.41
C ARG A 518 1.48 -21.31 23.95
N VAL A 519 2.33 -20.77 23.10
CA VAL A 519 2.21 -20.90 21.64
C VAL A 519 3.29 -21.85 21.17
N ARG A 520 2.96 -22.90 20.41
CA ARG A 520 3.93 -23.90 19.92
C ARG A 520 3.63 -24.45 18.54
N GLY A 521 4.67 -24.93 17.89
CA GLY A 521 4.62 -25.60 16.58
C GLY A 521 6.03 -25.64 16.00
N TYR A 522 6.16 -25.43 14.69
CA TYR A 522 7.48 -25.37 14.05
C TYR A 522 7.60 -24.15 13.16
N ILE A 523 8.82 -23.64 13.03
CA ILE A 523 9.19 -22.70 11.97
C ILE A 523 9.82 -23.45 10.79
N CYS A 524 9.55 -22.95 9.60
CA CYS A 524 10.13 -23.38 8.34
C CYS A 524 10.83 -22.17 7.68
N PRO A 525 12.15 -22.04 7.82
CA PRO A 525 12.90 -20.91 7.27
C PRO A 525 12.84 -20.92 5.74
N PRO A 526 12.55 -19.78 5.09
CA PRO A 526 12.52 -19.69 3.63
C PRO A 526 13.92 -19.66 3.01
N THR A 527 14.94 -19.20 3.74
CA THR A 527 16.33 -19.09 3.29
C THR A 527 17.30 -19.59 4.36
N SER A 528 18.47 -20.08 3.95
CA SER A 528 19.52 -20.50 4.89
C SER A 528 20.34 -19.30 5.34
N GLY A 529 20.71 -19.26 6.61
CA GLY A 529 21.63 -18.28 7.17
C GLY A 529 21.28 -17.84 8.59
N ALA A 530 21.81 -16.69 9.00
CA ALA A 530 21.62 -16.14 10.33
C ALA A 530 20.26 -15.44 10.47
N TYR A 531 19.45 -15.89 11.42
CA TYR A 531 18.17 -15.26 11.81
C TYR A 531 18.27 -14.60 13.17
N THR A 532 17.72 -13.41 13.32
CA THR A 532 17.57 -12.77 14.64
C THR A 532 16.09 -12.77 15.00
N PHE A 533 15.72 -13.15 16.23
CA PHE A 533 14.34 -13.19 16.69
C PHE A 533 14.05 -12.08 17.70
N TRP A 534 12.80 -11.66 17.76
CA TRP A 534 12.29 -10.81 18.83
C TRP A 534 11.01 -11.38 19.44
N ILE A 535 10.79 -11.15 20.73
CA ILE A 535 9.52 -11.44 21.41
C ILE A 535 8.98 -10.19 22.10
N THR A 536 7.68 -9.96 21.97
CA THR A 536 6.92 -9.00 22.79
C THR A 536 6.00 -9.79 23.69
N ALA A 537 5.93 -9.40 24.97
CA ALA A 537 4.93 -9.90 25.90
C ALA A 537 4.48 -8.78 26.85
N ASP A 538 3.21 -8.81 27.25
CA ASP A 538 2.67 -8.06 28.39
C ASP A 538 1.87 -9.07 29.19
N ASP A 539 2.25 -9.50 30.41
CA ASP A 539 3.26 -8.92 31.32
C ASP A 539 4.67 -9.58 31.30
N ASP A 540 4.78 -10.89 31.05
CA ASP A 540 6.07 -11.61 31.01
C ASP A 540 6.08 -12.69 29.92
N GLY A 541 7.19 -12.90 29.23
CA GLY A 541 7.28 -13.85 28.13
C GLY A 541 8.68 -14.33 27.80
N ALA A 542 8.75 -15.54 27.23
CA ALA A 542 10.00 -16.12 26.74
C ALA A 542 9.79 -16.89 25.44
N LEU A 543 10.76 -16.74 24.53
CA LEU A 543 10.83 -17.47 23.27
C LEU A 543 11.87 -18.59 23.37
N PHE A 544 11.48 -19.78 22.95
CA PHE A 544 12.30 -20.97 22.89
C PHE A 544 12.35 -21.49 21.46
N LEU A 545 13.53 -21.96 21.06
CA LEU A 545 13.78 -22.55 19.76
C LEU A 545 14.64 -23.80 19.94
N SER A 546 14.28 -24.89 19.26
CA SER A 546 15.08 -26.12 19.22
C SER A 546 16.01 -26.12 18.00
N PRO A 547 17.19 -26.75 18.09
CA PRO A 547 18.05 -26.97 16.92
C PRO A 547 17.42 -27.90 15.86
N ASP A 548 16.32 -28.58 16.19
CA ASP A 548 15.63 -29.52 15.31
C ASP A 548 14.12 -29.59 15.67
N THR A 549 13.43 -30.65 15.26
CA THR A 549 12.00 -30.85 15.55
C THR A 549 11.71 -31.37 16.96
N ASP A 550 12.71 -31.75 17.75
CA ASP A 550 12.51 -32.27 19.10
C ASP A 550 12.28 -31.12 20.10
N PRO A 551 11.08 -31.02 20.70
CA PRO A 551 10.78 -29.99 21.69
C PRO A 551 11.64 -30.09 22.97
N ASN A 552 12.25 -31.25 23.26
CA ASN A 552 13.08 -31.44 24.45
C ASN A 552 14.46 -30.79 24.31
N ARG A 553 14.87 -30.45 23.08
CA ARG A 553 16.15 -29.80 22.78
C ARG A 553 16.05 -28.27 22.68
N LYS A 554 14.87 -27.71 22.98
CA LYS A 554 14.64 -26.26 22.93
C LYS A 554 15.53 -25.50 23.91
N VAL A 555 16.06 -24.37 23.47
CA VAL A 555 16.78 -23.41 24.30
C VAL A 555 16.04 -22.08 24.28
N ARG A 556 16.11 -21.32 25.38
CA ARG A 556 15.54 -19.98 25.45
C ARG A 556 16.43 -19.02 24.67
N ILE A 557 15.85 -18.29 23.72
CA ILE A 557 16.60 -17.38 22.83
C ILE A 557 16.28 -15.90 23.05
N ALA A 558 15.12 -15.57 23.65
CA ALA A 558 14.75 -14.19 23.98
C ALA A 558 13.71 -14.13 25.11
N THR A 559 13.62 -13.00 25.82
CA THR A 559 12.65 -12.76 26.91
C THR A 559 12.12 -11.34 26.91
N CYS A 560 10.85 -11.17 27.26
CA CYS A 560 10.21 -9.88 27.49
C CYS A 560 9.64 -9.87 28.91
N SER A 561 10.34 -9.22 29.85
CA SER A 561 9.92 -9.16 31.24
C SER A 561 9.48 -7.75 31.60
N GLY A 562 8.18 -7.57 31.75
CA GLY A 562 7.57 -6.28 32.04
C GLY A 562 6.55 -5.86 30.98
N LYS A 563 5.69 -4.94 31.40
CA LYS A 563 4.61 -4.40 30.57
C LYS A 563 5.11 -3.80 29.26
N THR A 564 4.49 -4.18 28.17
CA THR A 564 4.68 -3.58 26.84
C THR A 564 3.47 -2.73 26.44
N SER A 565 3.68 -1.78 25.53
CA SER A 565 2.64 -0.83 25.12
C SER A 565 1.74 -1.34 23.99
N SER A 566 2.19 -2.37 23.26
CA SER A 566 1.47 -3.03 22.18
C SER A 566 2.09 -4.41 21.87
N ALA A 567 1.45 -5.22 21.02
CA ALA A 567 2.02 -6.47 20.52
C ALA A 567 3.29 -6.29 19.66
N TYR A 568 3.61 -5.06 19.24
CA TYR A 568 4.74 -4.74 18.35
C TYR A 568 5.86 -3.97 19.06
N ASP A 569 5.79 -3.85 20.39
CA ASP A 569 6.80 -3.17 21.22
C ASP A 569 8.06 -4.04 21.43
N PHE A 570 8.73 -4.43 20.32
CA PHE A 570 9.84 -5.38 20.29
C PHE A 570 11.17 -4.84 20.85
N TYR A 571 11.23 -3.55 21.19
CA TYR A 571 12.47 -2.83 21.47
C TYR A 571 12.50 -2.17 22.86
N ARG A 572 11.46 -2.39 23.66
CA ARG A 572 11.36 -1.82 25.00
C ARG A 572 12.49 -2.31 25.92
N TYR A 573 12.84 -3.58 25.80
CA TYR A 573 13.87 -4.24 26.59
C TYR A 573 14.90 -4.93 25.69
N PRO A 574 16.21 -4.76 25.93
CA PRO A 574 17.24 -5.44 25.13
C PRO A 574 17.11 -6.97 25.11
N SER A 575 16.56 -7.56 26.17
CA SER A 575 16.35 -9.00 26.29
C SER A 575 15.33 -9.57 25.29
N GLN A 576 14.52 -8.71 24.66
CA GLN A 576 13.52 -9.11 23.68
C GLN A 576 14.16 -9.65 22.41
N GLN A 577 15.43 -9.32 22.14
CA GLN A 577 16.17 -9.73 20.96
C GLN A 577 17.06 -10.95 21.24
N SER A 578 17.06 -11.92 20.32
CA SER A 578 18.00 -13.04 20.38
C SER A 578 19.37 -12.69 19.81
N ALA A 579 20.40 -13.47 20.16
CA ALA A 579 21.57 -13.57 19.30
C ALA A 579 21.19 -14.17 17.93
N PRO A 580 21.99 -13.94 16.86
CA PRO A 580 21.74 -14.59 15.57
C PRO A 580 21.80 -16.11 15.67
N VAL A 581 20.80 -16.80 15.12
CA VAL A 581 20.65 -18.25 15.08
C VAL A 581 20.79 -18.74 13.64
N GLN A 582 21.68 -19.69 13.38
CA GLN A 582 21.85 -20.27 12.05
C GLN A 582 20.73 -21.28 11.76
N LEU A 583 19.95 -21.02 10.72
CA LEU A 583 18.87 -21.90 10.27
C LEU A 583 19.06 -22.28 8.80
N GLN A 584 18.57 -23.45 8.41
CA GLN A 584 18.64 -23.95 7.04
C GLN A 584 17.26 -23.86 6.38
N ALA A 585 17.25 -23.39 5.13
CA ALA A 585 16.03 -23.30 4.33
C ALA A 585 15.34 -24.66 4.24
N GLY A 586 14.02 -24.68 4.43
CA GLY A 586 13.23 -25.91 4.32
C GLY A 586 13.43 -26.93 5.44
N GLN A 587 14.20 -26.64 6.50
CA GLN A 587 14.23 -27.46 7.71
C GLN A 587 13.18 -26.99 8.72
N ARG A 588 12.61 -27.94 9.49
CA ARG A 588 11.66 -27.61 10.57
C ARG A 588 12.40 -27.48 11.90
N TYR A 589 12.11 -26.42 12.63
CA TYR A 589 12.63 -26.19 13.98
C TYR A 589 11.47 -26.02 14.95
N TYR A 590 11.45 -26.78 16.04
CA TYR A 590 10.43 -26.59 17.07
C TYR A 590 10.56 -25.20 17.69
N VAL A 591 9.44 -24.49 17.79
CA VAL A 591 9.38 -23.15 18.38
C VAL A 591 8.28 -23.08 19.43
N GLU A 592 8.54 -22.37 20.52
CA GLU A 592 7.61 -22.19 21.62
C GLU A 592 7.73 -20.80 22.24
N ALA A 593 6.62 -20.10 22.43
CA ALA A 593 6.57 -18.89 23.25
C ALA A 593 5.71 -19.14 24.48
N LEU A 594 6.26 -18.85 25.67
CA LEU A 594 5.51 -18.81 26.92
C LEU A 594 5.12 -17.37 27.24
N HIS A 595 3.92 -17.19 27.80
CA HIS A 595 3.36 -15.89 28.13
C HIS A 595 2.62 -15.95 29.47
N LYS A 596 2.90 -14.99 30.35
CA LYS A 596 2.16 -14.77 31.59
C LYS A 596 1.55 -13.38 31.56
N GLN A 597 0.25 -13.31 31.82
CA GLN A 597 -0.49 -12.07 31.97
C GLN A 597 -1.02 -11.91 33.39
N ASP A 598 -0.75 -10.77 34.04
CA ASP A 598 -1.26 -10.36 35.35
C ASP A 598 -2.52 -9.49 35.16
N LYS A 599 -2.38 -8.28 34.58
CA LYS A 599 -3.52 -7.34 34.45
C LYS A 599 -3.51 -6.55 33.14
N GLY A 600 -4.72 -6.33 32.60
CA GLY A 600 -4.91 -5.48 31.42
C GLY A 600 -4.84 -6.27 30.11
N ASN A 601 -4.31 -5.64 29.06
CA ASN A 601 -4.21 -6.27 27.75
C ASN A 601 -3.03 -7.24 27.70
N GLY A 602 -3.29 -8.50 27.35
CA GLY A 602 -2.23 -9.47 27.13
C GLY A 602 -1.70 -9.37 25.70
N TYR A 603 -0.45 -8.95 25.56
CA TYR A 603 0.26 -8.93 24.28
C TYR A 603 1.21 -10.13 24.20
N LEU A 604 1.25 -10.80 23.05
CA LEU A 604 2.28 -11.79 22.72
C LEU A 604 2.49 -11.83 21.21
N ALA A 605 3.70 -11.50 20.75
CA ALA A 605 4.09 -11.66 19.35
C ALA A 605 5.57 -12.01 19.22
N VAL A 606 5.92 -12.69 18.13
CA VAL A 606 7.30 -13.04 17.80
C VAL A 606 7.60 -12.53 16.39
N ALA A 607 8.71 -11.81 16.25
CA ALA A 607 9.25 -11.36 14.98
C ALA A 607 10.58 -12.07 14.68
N TRP A 608 10.98 -12.04 13.41
CA TRP A 608 12.32 -12.45 13.01
C TRP A 608 12.89 -11.55 11.90
N GLN A 609 14.20 -11.60 11.73
CA GLN A 609 14.92 -11.01 10.61
C GLN A 609 15.65 -12.12 9.87
N LEU A 610 15.46 -12.17 8.57
CA LEU A 610 16.08 -13.13 7.65
C LEU A 610 17.57 -12.77 7.40
N PRO A 611 18.35 -13.69 6.83
CA PRO A 611 19.77 -13.47 6.51
C PRO A 611 20.03 -12.31 5.54
N ASP A 612 19.04 -11.96 4.70
CA ASP A 612 19.10 -10.84 3.76
C ASP A 612 18.75 -9.48 4.39
N GLY A 613 18.46 -9.46 5.69
CA GLY A 613 18.03 -8.25 6.42
C GLY A 613 16.53 -8.01 6.41
N THR A 614 15.73 -8.80 5.68
CA THR A 614 14.26 -8.68 5.66
C THR A 614 13.69 -8.99 7.04
N ARG A 615 12.96 -8.05 7.65
CA ARG A 615 12.31 -8.25 8.95
C ARG A 615 10.83 -8.55 8.77
N GLN A 616 10.33 -9.57 9.47
CA GLN A 616 8.90 -9.93 9.50
C GLN A 616 8.42 -9.93 10.94
N GLN A 617 7.44 -9.08 11.23
CA GLN A 617 6.85 -8.87 12.54
C GLN A 617 5.31 -8.87 12.43
N PRO A 618 4.61 -9.90 12.91
CA PRO A 618 5.13 -11.18 13.43
C PRO A 618 5.71 -12.09 12.33
N VAL A 619 6.29 -13.23 12.74
CA VAL A 619 6.64 -14.34 11.83
C VAL A 619 5.35 -14.80 11.11
N PRO A 620 5.32 -14.79 9.77
CA PRO A 620 4.10 -15.04 9.00
C PRO A 620 3.75 -16.52 8.97
N GLY A 621 2.45 -16.82 8.85
CA GLY A 621 1.94 -18.20 8.70
C GLY A 621 2.61 -19.02 7.59
N SER A 622 3.06 -18.38 6.51
CA SER A 622 3.81 -19.01 5.41
C SER A 622 5.14 -19.65 5.86
N SER A 623 5.60 -19.36 7.07
CA SER A 623 6.79 -19.93 7.69
C SER A 623 6.46 -20.74 8.95
N LEU A 624 5.18 -20.98 9.25
CA LEU A 624 4.72 -21.73 10.42
C LEU A 624 4.15 -23.09 10.02
N VAL A 625 4.39 -24.09 10.86
CA VAL A 625 3.85 -25.45 10.70
C VAL A 625 3.13 -25.85 12.01
N PRO A 626 1.90 -26.38 11.92
CA PRO A 626 1.11 -26.76 13.08
C PRO A 626 1.83 -27.77 13.98
N TRP A 627 1.53 -27.70 15.27
CA TRP A 627 1.90 -28.72 16.23
C TRP A 627 1.23 -30.07 15.89
N GLY A 628 1.99 -31.17 15.91
CA GLY A 628 1.47 -32.52 15.70
C GLY A 628 1.51 -33.08 14.26
N THR A 629 2.07 -32.37 13.28
CA THR A 629 2.24 -32.92 11.91
C THR A 629 3.50 -33.80 11.81
N THR A 630 3.36 -35.11 11.92
CA THR A 630 4.38 -36.09 11.50
C THR A 630 4.20 -36.39 10.01
N THR A 631 5.10 -35.91 9.15
CA THR A 631 5.09 -36.32 7.74
C THR A 631 5.73 -37.71 7.63
N ALA A 632 4.92 -38.77 7.62
CA ALA A 632 5.33 -40.04 7.04
C ALA A 632 5.28 -39.91 5.51
N ALA A 633 6.40 -40.16 4.84
CA ALA A 633 6.50 -40.12 3.39
C ALA A 633 5.57 -41.17 2.76
N ARG A 634 4.57 -40.74 1.98
CA ARG A 634 3.90 -41.61 1.02
C ARG A 634 4.51 -41.36 -0.35
N THR A 635 5.24 -42.35 -0.83
CA THR A 635 5.61 -42.54 -2.23
C THR A 635 4.34 -42.63 -3.07
N SER A 636 4.19 -41.72 -4.04
CA SER A 636 3.14 -41.75 -5.03
C SER A 636 3.46 -42.80 -6.09
N ALA A 637 2.70 -43.92 -6.09
CA ALA A 637 2.59 -44.77 -7.27
C ALA A 637 1.41 -44.26 -8.13
N ALA A 638 1.68 -44.08 -9.41
CA ALA A 638 0.70 -43.72 -10.41
C ALA A 638 -0.32 -44.85 -10.62
N SER A 639 -1.60 -44.52 -10.72
CA SER A 639 -2.57 -45.36 -11.41
C SER A 639 -3.62 -44.50 -12.12
N THR A 640 -3.61 -44.60 -13.43
CA THR A 640 -4.66 -44.23 -14.38
C THR A 640 -6.00 -44.85 -14.03
N PHE A 641 -7.10 -44.10 -14.11
CA PHE A 641 -8.40 -44.62 -14.55
C PHE A 641 -9.25 -43.54 -15.25
N GLU A 642 -9.94 -44.01 -16.28
CA GLU A 642 -10.76 -43.32 -17.26
C GLU A 642 -12.07 -42.72 -16.71
N ALA A 643 -12.67 -41.89 -17.57
CA ALA A 643 -13.93 -41.20 -17.39
C ALA A 643 -15.15 -42.13 -17.24
N ALA A 644 -16.04 -41.75 -16.32
CA ALA A 644 -17.46 -42.12 -16.37
C ALA A 644 -18.32 -40.91 -15.95
N THR A 645 -19.42 -40.77 -16.67
CA THR A 645 -20.33 -39.62 -16.83
C THR A 645 -21.27 -39.31 -15.66
N LEU A 646 -21.67 -38.04 -15.60
CA LEU A 646 -22.96 -37.45 -15.14
C LEU A 646 -23.38 -37.68 -13.67
N ASN A 647 -23.07 -36.69 -12.81
CA ASN A 647 -24.07 -35.85 -12.14
C ASN A 647 -23.39 -34.69 -11.38
N GLN A 648 -23.82 -33.45 -11.65
CA GLN A 648 -23.48 -32.26 -10.88
C GLN A 648 -24.05 -32.36 -9.44
N PRO A 649 -23.43 -31.73 -8.42
CA PRO A 649 -22.88 -30.38 -8.48
C PRO A 649 -21.42 -30.22 -8.04
N ASN A 650 -20.68 -29.47 -8.85
CA ASN A 650 -19.36 -28.92 -8.52
C ASN A 650 -19.48 -27.86 -7.42
N ALA A 651 -19.62 -28.27 -6.16
CA ALA A 651 -19.20 -27.42 -5.06
C ALA A 651 -17.68 -27.57 -4.92
N ARG A 652 -16.91 -26.56 -5.37
CA ARG A 652 -15.45 -26.50 -5.11
C ARG A 652 -15.12 -25.93 -3.73
N ARG A 653 -16.13 -25.59 -2.93
CA ARG A 653 -16.04 -25.02 -1.58
C ARG A 653 -17.25 -25.48 -0.77
N SER A 654 -17.09 -25.56 0.54
CA SER A 654 -18.19 -25.79 1.48
C SER A 654 -19.18 -24.63 1.39
N GLU A 655 -20.47 -24.95 1.33
CA GLU A 655 -21.53 -23.95 1.30
C GLU A 655 -22.23 -23.91 2.66
N VAL A 656 -22.64 -22.72 3.09
CA VAL A 656 -23.49 -22.52 4.27
C VAL A 656 -24.65 -21.64 3.84
N GLN A 657 -25.87 -22.06 4.15
CA GLN A 657 -27.09 -21.30 3.94
C GLN A 657 -27.90 -21.27 5.23
N VAL A 658 -28.50 -20.12 5.55
CA VAL A 658 -29.38 -19.97 6.71
C VAL A 658 -30.71 -19.39 6.26
N TYR A 659 -31.82 -20.08 6.58
CA TYR A 659 -33.17 -19.65 6.23
C TYR A 659 -34.18 -19.90 7.37
N PRO A 660 -35.05 -18.93 7.69
CA PRO A 660 -35.07 -17.55 7.18
C PRO A 660 -33.86 -16.73 7.66
N ASN A 661 -33.48 -15.69 6.91
CA ASN A 661 -32.50 -14.68 7.30
C ASN A 661 -32.90 -13.32 6.68
N PRO A 662 -33.36 -12.32 7.47
CA PRO A 662 -33.34 -12.28 8.93
C PRO A 662 -34.32 -13.26 9.61
N VAL A 663 -33.96 -13.72 10.82
CA VAL A 663 -34.81 -14.50 11.70
C VAL A 663 -35.66 -13.53 12.53
N MET A 664 -36.99 -13.56 12.31
CA MET A 664 -37.91 -12.56 12.85
C MET A 664 -38.66 -13.08 14.08
N GLY A 665 -38.50 -12.47 15.25
CA GLY A 665 -39.20 -12.81 16.49
C GLY A 665 -38.45 -13.81 17.38
N ARG A 666 -38.63 -13.67 18.71
CA ARG A 666 -37.85 -14.42 19.73
C ARG A 666 -38.06 -15.94 19.69
N ASN A 667 -39.22 -16.42 19.22
CA ASN A 667 -39.54 -17.85 19.22
C ASN A 667 -39.45 -18.50 17.82
N GLN A 668 -38.88 -17.81 16.83
CA GLN A 668 -38.69 -18.36 15.50
C GLN A 668 -37.37 -19.14 15.40
N ARG A 669 -37.38 -20.18 14.57
CA ARG A 669 -36.22 -21.03 14.31
C ARG A 669 -35.71 -20.79 12.89
N ALA A 670 -34.40 -20.72 12.74
CA ALA A 670 -33.72 -20.78 11.46
C ALA A 670 -33.16 -22.17 11.21
N ARG A 671 -33.01 -22.53 9.94
CA ARG A 671 -32.35 -23.76 9.51
C ARG A 671 -31.03 -23.39 8.87
N VAL A 672 -29.94 -23.95 9.40
CA VAL A 672 -28.61 -23.84 8.82
C VAL A 672 -28.31 -25.10 8.02
N GLN A 673 -28.22 -24.95 6.71
CA GLN A 673 -27.84 -26.03 5.79
C GLN A 673 -26.39 -25.84 5.34
N PHE A 674 -25.63 -26.93 5.31
CA PHE A 674 -24.25 -26.89 4.84
C PHE A 674 -23.81 -28.24 4.25
N ASN A 675 -22.79 -28.20 3.39
CA ASN A 675 -22.19 -29.38 2.77
C ASN A 675 -20.67 -29.22 2.72
N LEU A 676 -19.96 -30.35 2.54
CA LEU A 676 -18.52 -30.36 2.31
C LEU A 676 -18.22 -30.85 0.89
N PRO A 677 -17.26 -30.24 0.18
CA PRO A 677 -16.86 -30.68 -1.16
C PRO A 677 -16.06 -32.00 -1.10
N GLU A 678 -15.40 -32.27 0.02
CA GLU A 678 -14.59 -33.46 0.27
C GLU A 678 -14.95 -34.06 1.64
N LYS A 679 -14.69 -35.37 1.82
CA LYS A 679 -14.92 -36.06 3.10
C LYS A 679 -14.03 -35.45 4.17
N GLY A 680 -14.59 -35.06 5.31
CA GLY A 680 -13.81 -34.41 6.35
C GLY A 680 -14.58 -34.13 7.62
N VAL A 681 -13.89 -33.57 8.62
CA VAL A 681 -14.51 -33.11 9.87
C VAL A 681 -14.98 -31.67 9.67
N ALA A 682 -16.20 -31.37 10.09
CA ALA A 682 -16.77 -30.04 10.08
C ALA A 682 -17.15 -29.61 11.49
N VAL A 683 -16.87 -28.35 11.82
CA VAL A 683 -17.35 -27.69 13.04
C VAL A 683 -18.13 -26.44 12.62
N LEU A 684 -19.41 -26.40 12.98
CA LEU A 684 -20.29 -25.28 12.71
C LEU A 684 -20.58 -24.56 14.03
N THR A 685 -20.27 -23.28 14.10
CA THR A 685 -20.49 -22.43 15.28
C THR A 685 -21.24 -21.16 14.92
N LEU A 686 -21.95 -20.60 15.89
CA LEU A 686 -22.50 -19.25 15.85
C LEU A 686 -21.61 -18.38 16.73
N VAL A 687 -21.10 -17.29 16.16
CA VAL A 687 -20.31 -16.28 16.88
C VAL A 687 -20.99 -14.92 16.78
N ASN A 688 -20.73 -14.04 17.74
CA ASN A 688 -21.14 -12.64 17.64
C ASN A 688 -20.16 -11.83 16.76
N LEU A 689 -20.45 -10.56 16.51
CA LEU A 689 -19.56 -9.68 15.71
C LEU A 689 -18.18 -9.44 16.32
N LYS A 690 -17.96 -9.74 17.60
CA LYS A 690 -16.66 -9.69 18.25
C LYS A 690 -15.87 -11.00 18.09
N GLY A 691 -16.44 -11.99 17.40
CA GLY A 691 -15.87 -13.33 17.19
C GLY A 691 -16.01 -14.25 18.40
N GLU A 692 -16.76 -13.87 19.42
CA GLU A 692 -16.98 -14.69 20.62
C GLU A 692 -17.96 -15.83 20.28
N LEU A 693 -17.63 -17.04 20.73
CA LEU A 693 -18.48 -18.21 20.55
C LEU A 693 -19.79 -18.04 21.32
N VAL A 694 -20.91 -18.01 20.59
CA VAL A 694 -22.26 -17.96 21.17
C VAL A 694 -22.81 -19.38 21.31
N ARG A 695 -22.65 -20.21 20.29
CA ARG A 695 -23.12 -21.60 20.31
C ARG A 695 -22.39 -22.49 19.31
N GLN A 696 -22.08 -23.73 19.67
CA GLN A 696 -21.71 -24.74 18.67
C GLN A 696 -22.96 -25.44 18.15
N LEU A 697 -23.15 -25.42 16.83
CA LEU A 697 -24.31 -25.98 16.15
C LEU A 697 -24.05 -27.41 15.65
N PHE A 698 -22.82 -27.71 15.24
CA PHE A 698 -22.43 -29.04 14.79
C PHE A 698 -20.93 -29.28 15.00
N ALA A 699 -20.56 -30.53 15.30
CA ALA A 699 -19.18 -31.01 15.19
C ALA A 699 -19.20 -32.50 14.85
N GLY A 700 -18.57 -32.89 13.74
CA GLY A 700 -18.53 -34.30 13.34
C GLY A 700 -17.97 -34.53 11.94
N ALA A 701 -17.80 -35.81 11.60
CA ALA A 701 -17.39 -36.22 10.26
C ALA A 701 -18.56 -36.17 9.26
N MET A 702 -18.26 -35.79 8.02
CA MET A 702 -19.20 -35.75 6.91
C MET A 702 -18.57 -36.36 5.66
N GLU A 703 -19.39 -37.08 4.89
CA GLU A 703 -19.00 -37.59 3.57
C GLU A 703 -19.04 -36.45 2.53
N ALA A 704 -18.23 -36.57 1.47
CA ALA A 704 -18.17 -35.59 0.39
C ALA A 704 -19.56 -35.43 -0.27
N GLY A 705 -20.00 -34.19 -0.47
CA GLY A 705 -21.29 -33.86 -1.05
C GLY A 705 -22.50 -34.08 -0.15
N ALA A 706 -22.34 -34.65 1.05
CA ALA A 706 -23.45 -34.85 1.98
C ALA A 706 -23.93 -33.50 2.54
N GLN A 707 -25.21 -33.20 2.36
CA GLN A 707 -25.84 -32.01 2.96
C GLN A 707 -26.31 -32.34 4.39
N ARG A 708 -26.00 -31.44 5.33
CA ARG A 708 -26.48 -31.48 6.71
C ARG A 708 -27.30 -30.24 7.02
N SER A 709 -28.23 -30.41 7.95
CA SER A 709 -29.15 -29.36 8.38
C SER A 709 -29.22 -29.34 9.90
N VAL A 710 -29.07 -28.17 10.49
CA VAL A 710 -29.14 -27.94 11.94
C VAL A 710 -30.14 -26.82 12.24
N GLU A 711 -30.96 -26.98 13.28
CA GLU A 711 -31.83 -25.91 13.75
C GLU A 711 -31.07 -24.90 14.61
N LEU A 712 -31.31 -23.62 14.34
CA LEU A 712 -30.79 -22.48 15.06
C LEU A 712 -31.96 -21.74 15.71
N ASP A 713 -32.09 -21.89 17.03
CA ASP A 713 -33.14 -21.28 17.84
C ASP A 713 -32.74 -19.86 18.29
N ALA A 714 -33.65 -18.91 18.11
CA ALA A 714 -33.49 -17.50 18.46
C ALA A 714 -33.84 -17.15 19.91
N ALA A 715 -34.42 -18.07 20.70
CA ALA A 715 -35.04 -17.79 22.01
C ALA A 715 -34.17 -17.05 23.03
N ASN A 716 -32.83 -17.21 22.97
CA ASN A 716 -31.87 -16.60 23.89
C ASN A 716 -30.80 -15.75 23.19
N LEU A 717 -31.05 -15.33 21.96
CA LEU A 717 -30.16 -14.43 21.23
C LEU A 717 -30.66 -12.99 21.38
N SER A 718 -29.74 -12.04 21.46
CA SER A 718 -30.11 -10.62 21.41
C SER A 718 -30.33 -10.20 19.96
N GLU A 719 -31.15 -9.17 19.73
CA GLU A 719 -31.29 -8.58 18.40
C GLU A 719 -29.93 -8.09 17.89
N GLY A 720 -29.61 -8.41 16.63
CA GLY A 720 -28.34 -8.06 16.03
C GLY A 720 -27.84 -9.07 15.00
N ILE A 721 -26.61 -8.84 14.56
CA ILE A 721 -25.93 -9.65 13.56
C ILE A 721 -25.02 -10.65 14.25
N TYR A 722 -25.08 -11.89 13.78
CA TYR A 722 -24.19 -12.99 14.16
C TYR A 722 -23.57 -13.60 12.91
N ILE A 723 -22.54 -14.41 13.10
CA ILE A 723 -21.89 -15.13 12.01
C ILE A 723 -21.96 -16.62 12.31
N VAL A 724 -22.50 -17.39 11.38
CA VAL A 724 -22.34 -18.83 11.34
C VAL A 724 -20.97 -19.12 10.72
N HIS A 725 -20.06 -19.69 11.50
CA HIS A 725 -18.73 -20.12 11.10
C HIS A 725 -18.70 -21.63 10.88
N LEU A 726 -18.55 -22.07 9.63
CA LEU A 726 -18.23 -23.44 9.29
C LEU A 726 -16.71 -23.57 9.12
N VAL A 727 -16.09 -24.42 9.92
CA VAL A 727 -14.66 -24.70 9.90
C VAL A 727 -14.44 -26.14 9.47
N THR A 728 -13.59 -26.31 8.47
CA THR A 728 -13.05 -27.61 8.04
C THR A 728 -11.51 -27.54 8.13
N PRO A 729 -10.78 -28.67 7.95
CA PRO A 729 -9.32 -28.65 7.91
C PRO A 729 -8.72 -27.78 6.80
N THR A 730 -9.49 -27.51 5.74
CA THR A 730 -9.00 -26.87 4.51
C THR A 730 -9.63 -25.50 4.25
N GLU A 731 -10.75 -25.16 4.90
CA GLU A 731 -11.44 -23.90 4.68
C GLU A 731 -12.26 -23.43 5.89
N VAL A 732 -12.52 -22.13 5.93
CA VAL A 732 -13.46 -21.50 6.85
C VAL A 732 -14.48 -20.71 6.02
N VAL A 733 -15.76 -20.97 6.26
CA VAL A 733 -16.88 -20.34 5.57
C VAL A 733 -17.72 -19.59 6.58
N ASN A 734 -17.87 -18.29 6.34
CA ASN A 734 -18.59 -17.38 7.23
C ASN A 734 -19.89 -16.95 6.56
N TYR A 735 -21.01 -17.16 7.25
CA TYR A 735 -22.33 -16.75 6.78
C TYR A 735 -23.00 -15.82 7.79
N LYS A 736 -23.34 -14.62 7.35
CA LYS A 736 -23.98 -13.60 8.20
C LYS A 736 -25.45 -13.94 8.43
N VAL A 737 -25.88 -14.01 9.68
CA VAL A 737 -27.29 -14.17 10.06
C VAL A 737 -27.74 -13.00 10.94
N ALA A 738 -28.89 -12.43 10.64
CA ALA A 738 -29.49 -11.35 11.42
C ALA A 738 -30.68 -11.88 12.22
N PHE A 739 -30.74 -11.53 13.50
CA PHE A 739 -31.91 -11.73 14.37
C PHE A 739 -32.55 -10.38 14.64
N SER A 740 -33.85 -10.27 14.43
CA SER A 740 -34.65 -9.10 14.79
C SER A 740 -35.89 -9.57 15.54
N HIS A 741 -36.27 -8.87 16.62
CA HIS A 741 -37.27 -9.37 17.58
C HIS A 741 -38.52 -8.52 17.67
#